data_AF-A0A166GTF0-F1
#
_entry.id   AF-A0A166GTF0-F1
#
_cell.length_a   1.000
_cell.length_b   1.000
_cell.length_c   1.000
_cell.angle_alpha   90.00
_cell.angle_beta   90.00
_cell.angle_gamma   90.00
#
_symmetry.space_group_name_H-M   'P 1'
#
loop_
_entity.id
_entity.type
_entity.pdbx_description
1 polymer ?
#
loop_
_entity_poly.entity_id
_entity_poly.type
_entity_poly.pdbx_seq_one_letter_code
_entity_poly.pdbx_strand_id
1 'polypeptide(L)'
;MAEVTPHDKALVESWSKDMDGILIFAGLFSASVTAFIIESYNGLMPDPTIVLLQQISQQLDGNALLNQTAASAPFIPTPSSLRVNAFWFISLCLALTCALAATLVQQWSRNYLQAIERRPAPYVQARIRSYLYEGIVKFKMTAVVEGIPTLLHASVFFFFAGLVDFLYSINQQIAWVTLSVVAACGTLYLLITILPVVHRQSPFQTPLSKLFWVFCRFLGLLRYRSDNKWKRLRGSMWQGREVAARAVCPGLIDREVDALSWTLGNLTEDKELVPFVEGILAFCTSEDGSLVMNKVLTNKDAQLLPRIIALLHTCDKPGSLTPLARRVRSITCLNAIAKLCQIFGNPWDFLSTHEQSLRGLIIPMTMDSDQLVADAAMNVAASVVEHMTNCILLHARQFTHHAYRDQAARLACTNSMGKKFKLNFSGYTGEFDWAFNMLDAWDALDFLAEIIPGIESFPHLAHIRGSFETARISIHPEFKDALYWFFIKHHSTDRRNHWTTADLSVKNRTQQRAVAFLSATFYTADRVVATYPVPQGLRIDLYGVIDTSGVPWEISRLDALSVHCSSKLVSKYATCVLIHMATFLQRNIFRDCTGALLFGRLVSNEDMKPIRNQPSKNYHVPRDWGISKEVRDRTTRLFEKLLPAERLHLSILPDADGTRSLFLCRGHIHLLIALLGPFCALSREDENVLVLANDAITNMLPYLDARFSCRRDQRQLVDLCKTVFDSPEHESMAGRPECRTFIDRLLGVLSTIGDPCLLDAARCAIGAARVNHKHDGHVNAALLKVSKKYLQSPLDLLVFIYHIHS
;
A
#
# COMPACT_ATOMS: atom_id res chain seq x y z
N MET A 1 2.68 40.30 4.90
CA MET A 1 1.93 41.56 5.08
C MET A 1 0.51 41.45 4.53
N ALA A 2 0.28 40.91 3.32
CA ALA A 2 -1.05 40.81 2.70
C ALA A 2 -2.12 40.04 3.53
N GLU A 3 -1.75 38.95 4.21
CA GLU A 3 -2.68 38.20 5.08
C GLU A 3 -2.74 38.74 6.52
N VAL A 4 -1.77 39.55 6.89
CA VAL A 4 -1.46 39.86 8.28
C VAL A 4 -2.20 41.14 8.70
N THR A 5 -2.33 42.13 7.80
CA THR A 5 -3.14 43.34 7.99
C THR A 5 -4.65 43.10 8.11
N PRO A 6 -5.31 42.22 7.32
CA PRO A 6 -6.72 41.93 7.53
C PRO A 6 -6.98 41.23 8.87
N HIS A 7 -6.03 40.43 9.37
CA HIS A 7 -6.16 39.77 10.67
C HIS A 7 -6.23 40.77 11.84
N ASP A 8 -5.36 41.79 11.88
CA ASP A 8 -5.42 42.81 12.94
C ASP A 8 -6.69 43.66 12.84
N LYS A 9 -7.10 43.98 11.61
CA LYS A 9 -8.34 44.73 11.37
C LYS A 9 -9.54 43.94 11.87
N ALA A 10 -9.63 42.66 11.53
CA ALA A 10 -10.68 41.78 11.99
C ALA A 10 -10.70 41.66 13.53
N LEU A 11 -9.53 41.56 14.17
CA LEU A 11 -9.43 41.50 15.63
C LEU A 11 -9.93 42.80 16.28
N VAL A 12 -9.44 43.96 15.83
CA VAL A 12 -9.85 45.28 16.36
C VAL A 12 -11.33 45.54 16.11
N GLU A 13 -11.83 45.18 14.93
CA GLU A 13 -13.24 45.33 14.56
C GLU A 13 -14.14 44.45 15.44
N SER A 14 -13.71 43.21 15.72
CA SER A 14 -14.44 42.32 16.64
C SER A 14 -14.54 42.93 18.05
N TRP A 15 -13.44 43.44 18.60
CA TRP A 15 -13.46 44.10 19.91
C TRP A 15 -14.33 45.34 19.92
N SER A 16 -14.27 46.18 18.88
CA SER A 16 -15.10 47.39 18.81
C SER A 16 -16.59 47.04 18.80
N LYS A 17 -17.00 46.09 17.95
CA LYS A 17 -18.39 45.64 17.81
C LYS A 17 -18.93 45.05 19.12
N ASP A 18 -18.14 44.20 19.79
CA ASP A 18 -18.52 43.63 21.08
C ASP A 18 -18.71 44.74 22.15
N MET A 19 -17.81 45.72 22.20
CA MET A 19 -17.91 46.83 23.15
C MET A 19 -19.10 47.75 22.89
N ASP A 20 -19.46 48.01 21.63
CA ASP A 20 -20.64 48.81 21.29
C ASP A 20 -21.93 48.18 21.84
N GLY A 21 -22.09 46.86 21.65
CA GLY A 21 -23.22 46.11 22.21
C GLY A 21 -23.27 46.15 23.73
N ILE A 22 -22.12 45.99 24.39
CA ILE A 22 -21.99 46.07 25.85
C ILE A 22 -22.34 47.46 26.37
N LEU A 23 -21.93 48.53 25.69
CA LEU A 23 -22.21 49.91 26.10
C LEU A 23 -23.71 50.22 26.07
N ILE A 24 -24.39 49.85 24.98
CA ILE A 24 -25.83 50.04 24.84
C ILE A 24 -26.56 49.28 25.94
N PHE A 25 -26.21 48.00 26.15
CA PHE A 25 -26.82 47.19 27.18
C PHE A 25 -26.56 47.73 28.58
N ALA A 26 -25.32 48.10 28.90
CA ALA A 26 -24.95 48.65 30.21
C ALA A 26 -25.70 49.96 30.50
N GLY A 27 -25.91 50.83 29.51
CA GLY A 27 -26.68 52.06 29.65
C GLY A 27 -28.16 51.78 29.94
N LEU A 28 -28.81 50.94 29.13
CA LEU A 28 -30.22 50.55 29.32
C LEU A 28 -30.43 49.83 30.66
N PHE A 29 -29.53 48.90 30.99
CA PHE A 29 -29.57 48.18 32.26
C PHE A 29 -29.37 49.12 33.45
N SER A 30 -28.40 50.06 33.38
CA SER A 30 -28.20 51.05 34.43
C SER A 30 -29.45 51.90 34.65
N ALA A 31 -30.11 52.36 33.59
CA ALA A 31 -31.37 53.10 33.70
C ALA A 31 -32.47 52.27 34.39
N SER A 32 -32.59 50.99 34.04
CA SER A 32 -33.55 50.09 34.69
C SER A 32 -33.24 49.92 36.19
N VAL A 33 -31.98 49.64 36.55
CA VAL A 33 -31.55 49.49 37.95
C VAL A 33 -31.77 50.79 38.73
N THR A 34 -31.50 51.96 38.13
CA THR A 34 -31.75 53.26 38.76
C THR A 34 -33.22 53.47 39.09
N ALA A 35 -34.16 53.07 38.23
CA ALA A 35 -35.59 53.16 38.52
C ALA A 35 -35.96 52.33 39.77
N PHE A 36 -35.43 51.12 39.89
CA PHE A 36 -35.61 50.30 41.09
C PHE A 36 -34.96 50.89 42.33
N ILE A 37 -33.74 51.45 42.21
CA ILE A 37 -33.06 52.15 43.32
C ILE A 37 -33.89 53.33 43.81
N ILE A 38 -34.45 54.15 42.91
CA ILE A 38 -35.29 55.30 43.30
C ILE A 38 -36.46 54.83 44.17
N GLU A 39 -37.10 53.71 43.80
CA GLU A 39 -38.19 53.14 44.56
C GLU A 39 -37.73 52.58 45.93
N SER A 40 -36.65 51.79 45.97
CA SER A 40 -36.18 51.18 47.22
C SER A 40 -35.44 52.13 48.16
N TYR A 41 -34.92 53.24 47.66
CA TYR A 41 -34.13 54.19 48.45
C TYR A 41 -34.94 54.81 49.58
N ASN A 42 -36.25 55.01 49.36
CA ASN A 42 -37.18 55.47 50.39
C ASN A 42 -37.17 54.56 51.63
N GLY A 43 -36.90 53.26 51.47
CA GLY A 43 -36.79 52.31 52.58
C GLY A 43 -35.53 52.46 53.44
N LEU A 44 -34.58 53.33 53.05
CA LEU A 44 -33.39 53.71 53.83
C LEU A 44 -33.55 55.06 54.53
N MET A 45 -34.65 55.78 54.28
CA MET A 45 -34.96 57.04 54.93
C MET A 45 -36.12 56.86 55.90
N PRO A 46 -36.15 57.62 57.01
CA PRO A 46 -37.33 57.67 57.85
C PRO A 46 -38.50 58.25 57.06
N ASP A 47 -39.66 57.60 57.13
CA ASP A 47 -40.87 58.09 56.49
C ASP A 47 -41.27 59.44 57.12
N PRO A 48 -41.29 60.54 56.34
CA PRO A 48 -41.61 61.85 56.87
C PRO A 48 -43.00 61.88 57.51
N THR A 49 -43.94 61.07 57.03
CA THR A 49 -45.30 61.00 57.58
C THR A 49 -45.32 60.34 58.96
N ILE A 50 -44.53 59.28 59.17
CA ILE A 50 -44.42 58.61 60.47
C ILE A 50 -43.72 59.53 61.47
N VAL A 51 -42.65 60.22 61.06
CA VAL A 51 -41.95 61.19 61.91
C VAL A 51 -42.89 62.36 62.29
N LEU A 52 -43.65 62.90 61.34
CA LEU A 52 -44.63 63.96 61.57
C LEU A 52 -45.78 63.48 62.47
N LEU A 53 -46.33 62.29 62.25
CA LEU A 53 -47.37 61.71 63.10
C LEU A 53 -46.87 61.45 64.52
N GLN A 54 -45.63 61.02 64.68
CA GLN A 54 -45.00 60.83 65.98
C GLN A 54 -44.80 62.17 66.69
N GLN A 55 -44.40 63.22 65.97
CA GLN A 55 -44.31 64.58 66.49
C GLN A 55 -45.68 65.15 66.88
N ILE A 56 -46.70 64.98 66.04
CA ILE A 56 -48.08 65.42 66.31
C ILE A 56 -48.65 64.66 67.51
N SER A 57 -48.46 63.34 67.60
CA SER A 57 -48.87 62.54 68.76
C SER A 57 -48.22 63.05 70.06
N GLN A 58 -46.92 63.37 70.03
CA GLN A 58 -46.22 63.95 71.18
C GLN A 58 -46.73 65.35 71.57
N GLN A 59 -47.22 66.13 70.59
CA GLN A 59 -47.84 67.43 70.82
C GLN A 59 -49.25 67.31 71.40
N LEU A 60 -50.04 66.32 70.97
CA LEU A 60 -51.40 66.06 71.47
C LEU A 60 -51.43 65.41 72.86
N ASP A 61 -50.42 64.62 73.23
CA ASP A 61 -50.29 64.02 74.58
C ASP A 61 -49.93 65.03 75.69
N GLY A 62 -49.91 66.34 75.40
CA GLY A 62 -49.75 67.41 76.40
C GLY A 62 -48.32 67.61 76.93
N ASN A 63 -47.34 66.85 76.47
CA ASN A 63 -45.94 66.92 76.92
C ASN A 63 -45.08 67.97 76.18
N ALA A 64 -45.71 68.87 75.42
CA ALA A 64 -45.04 69.87 74.57
C ALA A 64 -44.12 70.85 75.33
N LEU A 65 -44.27 70.99 76.65
CA LEU A 65 -43.52 71.97 77.46
C LEU A 65 -42.41 71.37 78.35
N LEU A 66 -42.33 70.04 78.53
CA LEU A 66 -41.37 69.43 79.47
C LEU A 66 -40.30 68.52 78.85
N ASN A 67 -40.42 68.14 77.57
CA ASN A 67 -39.43 67.26 76.92
C ASN A 67 -38.97 67.82 75.57
N GLN A 68 -38.17 68.90 75.59
CA GLN A 68 -37.43 69.37 74.41
C GLN A 68 -36.28 68.41 73.99
N THR A 69 -36.11 67.27 74.68
CA THR A 69 -35.02 66.30 74.47
C THR A 69 -35.47 64.85 74.36
N ALA A 70 -36.75 64.56 74.10
CA ALA A 70 -37.13 63.24 73.61
C ALA A 70 -36.64 63.07 72.16
N ALA A 71 -35.33 62.88 71.99
CA ALA A 71 -34.73 62.54 70.71
C ALA A 71 -35.47 61.32 70.18
N SER A 72 -36.19 61.51 69.06
CA SER A 72 -36.77 60.41 68.28
C SER A 72 -35.74 59.29 68.21
N ALA A 73 -36.13 58.06 68.54
CA ALA A 73 -35.25 56.92 68.42
C ALA A 73 -34.59 56.95 67.03
N PRO A 74 -33.26 56.74 66.93
CA PRO A 74 -32.57 56.82 65.65
C PRO A 74 -33.21 55.83 64.69
N PHE A 75 -33.55 56.29 63.50
CA PHE A 75 -34.13 55.44 62.47
C PHE A 75 -33.16 54.30 62.14
N ILE A 76 -33.63 53.06 62.24
CA ILE A 76 -32.88 51.87 61.86
C ILE A 76 -33.61 51.25 60.66
N PRO A 77 -33.03 51.29 59.44
CA PRO A 77 -33.65 50.69 58.28
C PRO A 77 -33.78 49.18 58.44
N THR A 78 -34.79 48.59 57.81
CA THR A 78 -34.97 47.14 57.86
C THR A 78 -33.78 46.41 57.21
N PRO A 79 -33.36 45.24 57.73
CA PRO A 79 -32.25 44.48 57.15
C PRO A 79 -32.47 44.11 55.68
N SER A 80 -33.72 43.87 55.26
CA SER A 80 -34.08 43.63 53.86
C SER A 80 -33.86 44.87 52.99
N SER A 81 -34.29 46.06 53.43
CA SER A 81 -34.05 47.31 52.69
C SER A 81 -32.57 47.58 52.50
N LEU A 82 -31.74 47.30 53.52
CA LEU A 82 -30.28 47.42 53.41
C LEU A 82 -29.70 46.47 52.37
N ARG A 83 -30.05 45.17 52.39
CA ARG A 83 -29.54 44.18 51.43
C ARG A 83 -29.95 44.49 49.99
N VAL A 84 -31.23 44.80 49.76
CA VAL A 84 -31.76 45.12 48.42
C VAL A 84 -31.03 46.31 47.82
N ASN A 85 -30.98 47.43 48.56
CA ASN A 85 -30.29 48.62 48.08
C ASN A 85 -28.79 48.34 47.87
N ALA A 86 -28.13 47.61 48.76
CA ALA A 86 -26.72 47.23 48.58
C ALA A 86 -26.51 46.43 47.28
N PHE A 87 -27.33 45.41 47.01
CA PHE A 87 -27.23 44.63 45.78
C PHE A 87 -27.46 45.47 44.52
N TRP A 88 -28.44 46.38 44.54
CA TRP A 88 -28.72 47.24 43.39
C TRP A 88 -27.66 48.33 43.17
N PHE A 89 -27.13 48.94 44.23
CA PHE A 89 -25.99 49.86 44.12
C PHE A 89 -24.74 49.14 43.59
N ILE A 90 -24.44 47.93 44.08
CA ILE A 90 -23.33 47.11 43.56
C ILE A 90 -23.56 46.79 42.08
N SER A 91 -24.78 46.39 41.71
CA SER A 91 -25.16 46.13 40.31
C SER A 91 -24.92 47.35 39.42
N LEU A 92 -25.38 48.53 39.84
CA LEU A 92 -25.21 49.78 39.11
C LEU A 92 -23.73 50.15 38.96
N CYS A 93 -22.96 50.09 40.04
CA CYS A 93 -21.52 50.37 40.01
C CYS A 93 -20.76 49.43 39.06
N LEU A 94 -21.10 48.14 39.06
CA LEU A 94 -20.49 47.16 38.14
C LEU A 94 -20.87 47.43 36.68
N ALA A 95 -22.13 47.79 36.41
CA ALA A 95 -22.59 48.15 35.06
C ALA A 95 -21.90 49.41 34.52
N LEU A 96 -21.76 50.45 35.35
CA LEU A 96 -21.04 51.67 34.98
C LEU A 96 -19.53 51.42 34.79
N THR A 97 -18.93 50.61 35.65
CA THR A 97 -17.52 50.20 35.50
C THR A 97 -17.31 49.41 34.21
N CYS A 98 -18.26 48.52 33.86
CA CYS A 98 -18.27 47.80 32.59
C CYS A 98 -18.35 48.75 31.40
N ALA A 99 -19.24 49.75 31.43
CA ALA A 99 -19.33 50.77 30.38
C ALA A 99 -18.03 51.58 30.25
N LEU A 100 -17.45 52.04 31.36
CA LEU A 100 -16.18 52.76 31.34
C LEU A 100 -15.06 51.89 30.75
N ALA A 101 -14.94 50.63 31.18
CA ALA A 101 -13.96 49.70 30.65
C ALA A 101 -14.16 49.45 29.14
N ALA A 102 -15.41 49.31 28.67
CA ALA A 102 -15.72 49.16 27.25
C ALA A 102 -15.27 50.37 26.43
N THR A 103 -15.53 51.59 26.91
CA THR A 103 -15.03 52.80 26.23
C THR A 103 -13.51 52.89 26.17
N LEU A 104 -12.81 52.47 27.23
CA LEU A 104 -11.34 52.44 27.26
C LEU A 104 -10.78 51.45 26.24
N VAL A 105 -11.34 50.25 26.16
CA VAL A 105 -10.95 49.24 25.16
C VAL A 105 -11.13 49.76 23.74
N GLN A 106 -12.25 50.45 23.46
CA GLN A 106 -12.47 51.08 22.16
C GLN A 106 -11.45 52.17 21.85
N GLN A 107 -11.05 52.97 22.84
CA GLN A 107 -9.99 53.98 22.66
C GLN A 107 -8.64 53.31 22.37
N TRP A 108 -8.27 52.28 23.14
CA TRP A 108 -7.00 51.56 22.96
C TRP A 108 -6.95 50.85 21.60
N SER A 109 -8.04 50.23 21.17
CA SER A 109 -8.12 49.51 19.88
C SER A 109 -7.99 50.46 18.69
N ARG A 110 -8.66 51.62 18.73
CA ARG A 110 -8.50 52.69 17.73
C ARG A 110 -7.09 53.25 17.70
N ASN A 111 -6.48 53.50 18.87
CA ASN A 111 -5.11 54.00 18.96
C ASN A 111 -4.09 53.00 18.39
N TYR A 112 -4.30 51.70 18.64
CA TYR A 112 -3.47 50.63 18.07
C TYR A 112 -3.54 50.61 16.53
N LEU A 113 -4.75 50.62 15.97
CA LEU A 113 -4.93 50.61 14.51
C LEU A 113 -4.34 51.87 13.87
N GLN A 114 -4.59 53.04 14.47
CA GLN A 114 -4.05 54.30 13.99
C GLN A 114 -2.51 54.36 14.04
N ALA A 115 -1.88 53.74 15.05
CA ALA A 115 -0.42 53.64 15.14
C ALA A 115 0.19 52.80 14.00
N ILE A 116 -0.55 51.78 13.53
CA ILE A 116 -0.14 50.90 12.43
C ILE A 116 -0.41 51.51 11.06
N GLU A 117 -1.53 52.21 10.87
CA GLU A 117 -1.95 52.73 9.57
C GLU A 117 -1.25 54.04 9.15
N ARG A 118 -0.76 54.84 10.10
CA ARG A 118 -0.13 56.15 9.83
C ARG A 118 1.24 56.09 9.13
N ARG A 119 1.77 54.90 8.77
CA ARG A 119 3.15 54.74 8.28
C ARG A 119 3.19 54.10 6.88
N PRO A 120 3.81 54.75 5.87
CA PRO A 120 3.78 54.28 4.49
C PRO A 120 4.76 53.13 4.20
N ALA A 121 5.81 52.95 5.00
CA ALA A 121 6.83 51.94 4.76
C ALA A 121 6.48 50.58 5.41
N PRO A 122 6.35 49.48 4.65
CA PRO A 122 5.86 48.20 5.16
C PRO A 122 6.78 47.55 6.20
N TYR A 123 8.10 47.74 6.11
CA TYR A 123 9.04 47.16 7.08
C TYR A 123 8.97 47.86 8.46
N VAL A 124 8.71 49.17 8.49
CA VAL A 124 8.53 49.95 9.74
C VAL A 124 7.21 49.57 10.40
N GLN A 125 6.16 49.46 9.60
CA GLN A 125 4.84 49.02 10.05
C GLN A 125 4.90 47.63 10.69
N ALA A 126 5.61 46.68 10.08
CA ALA A 126 5.78 45.33 10.63
C ALA A 126 6.49 45.33 12.00
N ARG A 127 7.57 46.12 12.16
CA ARG A 127 8.33 46.22 13.43
C ARG A 127 7.51 46.85 14.56
N ILE A 128 6.79 47.93 14.27
CA ILE A 128 5.94 48.59 15.28
C ILE A 128 4.79 47.68 15.69
N ARG A 129 4.14 47.02 14.72
CA ARG A 129 3.09 46.04 14.99
C ARG A 129 3.59 44.92 15.88
N SER A 130 4.73 44.30 15.56
CA SER A 130 5.26 43.19 16.37
C SER A 130 5.53 43.64 17.80
N TYR A 131 6.11 44.83 17.99
CA TYR A 131 6.35 45.42 19.30
C TYR A 131 5.06 45.68 20.09
N LEU A 132 4.05 46.31 19.46
CA LEU A 132 2.77 46.60 20.10
C LEU A 132 1.96 45.33 20.39
N TYR A 133 1.97 44.36 19.49
CA TYR A 133 1.30 43.07 19.66
C TYR A 133 1.93 42.26 20.80
N GLU A 134 3.26 42.26 20.93
CA GLU A 134 3.94 41.67 22.08
C GLU A 134 3.50 42.35 23.39
N GLY A 135 3.31 43.68 23.37
CA GLY A 135 2.71 44.43 24.47
C GLY A 135 1.30 43.94 24.83
N ILE A 136 0.40 43.79 23.85
CA ILE A 136 -0.97 43.27 24.02
C ILE A 136 -0.95 41.90 24.75
N VAL A 137 -0.04 41.01 24.33
CA VAL A 137 0.12 39.67 24.91
C VAL A 137 0.72 39.72 26.33
N LYS A 138 1.74 40.57 26.54
CA LYS A 138 2.43 40.73 27.82
C LYS A 138 1.52 41.31 28.90
N PHE A 139 0.78 42.36 28.59
CA PHE A 139 -0.15 43.04 29.50
C PHE A 139 -1.55 42.39 29.57
N LYS A 140 -1.76 41.26 28.86
CA LYS A 140 -3.02 40.49 28.91
C LYS A 140 -4.25 41.32 28.55
N MET A 141 -4.15 42.22 27.57
CA MET A 141 -5.28 43.04 27.14
C MET A 141 -6.48 42.20 26.73
N THR A 142 -6.26 41.03 26.11
CA THR A 142 -7.32 40.07 25.79
C THR A 142 -8.10 39.60 27.03
N ALA A 143 -7.43 39.41 28.18
CA ALA A 143 -8.10 39.04 29.42
C ALA A 143 -8.97 40.19 29.98
N VAL A 144 -8.54 41.44 29.78
CA VAL A 144 -9.34 42.62 30.16
C VAL A 144 -10.60 42.70 29.30
N VAL A 145 -10.46 42.57 27.97
CA VAL A 145 -11.58 42.56 27.02
C VAL A 145 -12.58 41.45 27.35
N GLU A 146 -12.09 40.25 27.65
CA GLU A 146 -12.93 39.12 28.06
C GLU A 146 -13.59 39.30 29.43
N GLY A 147 -13.00 40.10 30.32
CA GLY A 147 -13.53 40.38 31.65
C GLY A 147 -14.70 41.36 31.67
N ILE A 148 -14.80 42.25 30.68
CA ILE A 148 -15.87 43.26 30.61
C ILE A 148 -17.27 42.62 30.60
N PRO A 149 -17.59 41.67 29.70
CA PRO A 149 -18.85 40.93 29.78
C PRO A 149 -19.09 40.23 31.11
N THR A 150 -18.03 39.73 31.78
CA THR A 150 -18.20 39.06 33.08
C THR A 150 -18.65 40.00 34.19
N LEU A 151 -18.15 41.25 34.20
CA LEU A 151 -18.62 42.29 35.12
C LEU A 151 -20.10 42.63 34.87
N LEU A 152 -20.50 42.67 33.61
CA LEU A 152 -21.90 42.89 33.22
C LEU A 152 -22.82 41.75 33.65
N HIS A 153 -22.39 40.49 33.47
CA HIS A 153 -23.17 39.37 33.99
C HIS A 153 -23.27 39.40 35.52
N ALA A 154 -22.18 39.76 36.21
CA ALA A 154 -22.18 39.91 37.67
C ALA A 154 -23.20 40.98 38.11
N SER A 155 -23.29 42.13 37.42
CA SER A 155 -24.30 43.15 37.75
C SER A 155 -25.73 42.62 37.59
N VAL A 156 -26.02 41.91 36.49
CA VAL A 156 -27.33 41.30 36.26
C VAL A 156 -27.69 40.29 37.36
N PHE A 157 -26.75 39.46 37.82
CA PHE A 157 -27.00 38.53 38.93
C PHE A 157 -27.29 39.24 40.25
N PHE A 158 -26.53 40.28 40.59
CA PHE A 158 -26.82 41.09 41.79
C PHE A 158 -28.18 41.79 41.69
N PHE A 159 -28.55 42.28 40.50
CA PHE A 159 -29.87 42.85 40.29
C PHE A 159 -31.00 41.84 40.53
N PHE A 160 -30.92 40.64 39.97
CA PHE A 160 -31.93 39.61 40.19
C PHE A 160 -31.98 39.14 41.65
N ALA A 161 -30.84 39.04 42.33
CA ALA A 161 -30.80 38.73 43.76
C ALA A 161 -31.54 39.80 44.59
N GLY A 162 -31.27 41.08 44.33
CA GLY A 162 -31.99 42.19 44.94
C GLY A 162 -33.48 42.22 44.58
N LEU A 163 -33.84 41.88 43.34
CA LEU A 163 -35.24 41.83 42.88
C LEU A 163 -36.04 40.76 43.62
N VAL A 164 -35.48 39.58 43.81
CA VAL A 164 -36.16 38.50 44.56
C VAL A 164 -36.29 38.87 46.04
N ASP A 165 -35.25 39.41 46.69
CA ASP A 165 -35.29 39.83 48.10
C ASP A 165 -36.31 41.00 48.30
N PHE A 166 -36.38 41.93 47.35
CA PHE A 166 -37.35 43.02 47.32
C PHE A 166 -38.79 42.52 47.19
N LEU A 167 -39.05 41.61 46.23
CA LEU A 167 -40.39 41.06 46.07
C LEU A 167 -40.79 40.19 47.27
N TYR A 168 -39.83 39.50 47.89
CA TYR A 168 -40.07 38.67 49.07
C TYR A 168 -40.55 39.49 50.26
N SER A 169 -40.03 40.71 50.46
CA SER A 169 -40.47 41.59 51.54
C SER A 169 -41.87 42.19 51.31
N ILE A 170 -42.29 42.31 50.05
CA ILE A 170 -43.62 42.85 49.67
C ILE A 170 -44.69 41.74 49.62
N ASN A 171 -44.47 40.72 48.80
CA ASN A 171 -45.41 39.62 48.61
C ASN A 171 -44.69 38.31 48.26
N GLN A 172 -44.79 37.36 49.18
CA GLN A 172 -44.11 36.08 49.07
C GLN A 172 -44.56 35.25 47.85
N GLN A 173 -45.83 35.32 47.43
CA GLN A 173 -46.33 34.57 46.27
C GLN A 173 -45.69 35.07 44.97
N ILE A 174 -45.66 36.39 44.77
CA ILE A 174 -45.02 37.01 43.60
C ILE A 174 -43.52 36.70 43.59
N ALA A 175 -42.88 36.77 44.77
CA ALA A 175 -41.47 36.42 44.91
C ALA A 175 -41.16 34.98 44.49
N TRP A 176 -41.98 33.99 44.87
CA TRP A 176 -41.81 32.60 44.45
C TRP A 176 -41.98 32.43 42.93
N VAL A 177 -42.95 33.10 42.33
CA VAL A 177 -43.15 33.08 40.87
C VAL A 177 -41.92 33.67 40.17
N THR A 178 -41.45 34.85 40.58
CA THR A 178 -40.26 35.49 40.00
C THR A 178 -39.00 34.66 40.24
N LEU A 179 -38.82 34.09 41.42
CA LEU A 179 -37.70 33.20 41.74
C LEU A 179 -37.72 31.95 40.85
N SER A 180 -38.88 31.38 40.55
CA SER A 180 -38.99 30.22 39.64
C SER A 180 -38.50 30.54 38.23
N VAL A 181 -38.84 31.73 37.71
CA VAL A 181 -38.38 32.20 36.39
C VAL A 181 -36.89 32.48 36.40
N VAL A 182 -36.39 33.20 37.42
CA VAL A 182 -34.95 33.48 37.58
C VAL A 182 -34.15 32.18 37.74
N ALA A 183 -34.67 31.20 38.48
CA ALA A 183 -34.05 29.89 38.65
C ALA A 183 -34.05 29.09 37.34
N ALA A 184 -35.13 29.11 36.57
CA ALA A 184 -35.18 28.46 35.26
C ALA A 184 -34.16 29.07 34.27
N CYS A 185 -34.11 30.40 34.17
CA CYS A 185 -33.11 31.08 33.34
C CYS A 185 -31.68 30.86 33.85
N GLY A 186 -31.48 30.91 35.17
CA GLY A 186 -30.18 30.69 35.81
C GLY A 186 -29.66 29.27 35.61
N THR A 187 -30.52 28.25 35.73
CA THR A 187 -30.17 26.85 35.46
C THR A 187 -29.80 26.64 34.01
N LEU A 188 -30.56 27.21 33.06
CA LEU A 188 -30.20 27.17 31.63
C LEU A 188 -28.84 27.83 31.38
N TYR A 189 -28.60 29.00 31.97
CA TYR A 189 -27.32 29.72 31.85
C TYR A 189 -26.15 28.89 32.42
N LEU A 190 -26.35 28.22 33.55
CA LEU A 190 -25.37 27.31 34.15
C LEU A 190 -25.10 26.09 33.26
N LEU A 191 -26.14 25.48 32.69
CA LEU A 191 -26.00 24.37 31.75
C LEU A 191 -25.16 24.78 30.54
N ILE A 192 -25.47 25.92 29.92
CA ILE A 192 -24.70 26.47 28.79
C ILE A 192 -23.25 26.77 29.20
N THR A 193 -23.02 27.19 30.45
CA THR A 193 -21.68 27.48 30.98
C THR A 193 -20.85 26.21 31.23
N ILE A 194 -21.48 25.11 31.66
CA ILE A 194 -20.81 23.83 31.96
C ILE A 194 -20.63 22.98 30.70
N LEU A 195 -21.56 23.06 29.75
CA LEU A 195 -21.59 22.27 28.52
C LEU A 195 -20.26 22.26 27.73
N PRO A 196 -19.58 23.38 27.44
CA PRO A 196 -18.30 23.37 26.73
C PRO A 196 -17.15 22.72 27.50
N VAL A 197 -17.25 22.59 28.82
CA VAL A 197 -16.25 21.92 29.66
C VAL A 197 -16.41 20.40 29.61
N VAL A 198 -17.66 19.92 29.62
CA VAL A 198 -17.99 18.49 29.50
C VAL A 198 -17.83 18.04 28.04
N HIS A 199 -18.56 18.68 27.13
CA HIS A 199 -18.53 18.44 25.69
C HIS A 199 -17.71 19.52 25.00
N ARG A 200 -16.42 19.23 24.81
CA ARG A 200 -15.44 20.15 24.19
C ARG A 200 -15.76 20.56 22.75
N GLN A 201 -16.70 19.89 22.09
CA GLN A 201 -17.18 20.21 20.75
C GLN A 201 -18.32 21.24 20.74
N SER A 202 -18.91 21.57 21.90
CA SER A 202 -20.03 22.51 21.98
C SER A 202 -19.65 23.90 21.43
N PRO A 203 -20.49 24.51 20.57
CA PRO A 203 -20.31 25.88 20.12
C PRO A 203 -20.72 26.90 21.20
N PHE A 204 -21.55 26.50 22.15
CA PHE A 204 -22.06 27.37 23.20
C PHE A 204 -20.96 27.74 24.19
N GLN A 205 -20.68 29.05 24.31
CA GLN A 205 -19.68 29.57 25.22
C GLN A 205 -20.19 30.85 25.88
N THR A 206 -20.18 30.88 27.21
CA THR A 206 -20.42 32.09 28.00
C THR A 206 -19.10 32.68 28.48
N PRO A 207 -19.03 33.99 28.80
CA PRO A 207 -17.85 34.59 29.43
C PRO A 207 -17.43 33.85 30.72
N LEU A 208 -18.41 33.38 31.51
CA LEU A 208 -18.17 32.60 32.73
C LEU A 208 -17.61 31.19 32.47
N SER A 209 -17.83 30.61 31.28
CA SER A 209 -17.30 29.29 30.92
C SER A 209 -15.78 29.26 31.01
N LYS A 210 -15.10 30.36 30.65
CA LYS A 210 -13.63 30.50 30.73
C LYS A 210 -13.13 30.47 32.17
N LEU A 211 -13.80 31.18 33.08
CA LEU A 211 -13.49 31.14 34.51
C LEU A 211 -13.73 29.75 35.09
N PHE A 212 -14.84 29.12 34.72
CA PHE A 212 -15.16 27.76 35.14
C PHE A 212 -14.13 26.73 34.65
N TRP A 213 -13.59 26.90 33.44
CA TRP A 213 -12.46 26.11 32.95
C TRP A 213 -11.19 26.29 33.80
N VAL A 214 -10.83 27.52 34.15
CA VAL A 214 -9.67 27.79 35.03
C VAL A 214 -9.87 27.15 36.40
N PHE A 215 -11.08 27.21 36.95
CA PHE A 215 -11.45 26.56 38.20
C PHE A 215 -11.32 25.02 38.10
N CYS A 216 -11.91 24.40 37.07
CA CYS A 216 -11.79 22.96 36.84
C CYS A 216 -10.34 22.53 36.60
N ARG A 217 -9.52 23.40 35.98
CA ARG A 217 -8.08 23.19 35.80
C ARG A 217 -7.35 23.18 37.14
N PHE A 218 -7.65 24.13 38.01
CA PHE A 218 -7.08 24.21 39.35
C PHE A 218 -7.41 22.96 40.18
N LEU A 219 -8.65 22.46 40.08
CA LEU A 219 -9.08 21.20 40.69
C LEU A 219 -8.52 19.93 40.02
N GLY A 220 -7.79 20.04 38.90
CA GLY A 220 -7.21 18.90 38.20
C GLY A 220 -8.22 17.98 37.50
N LEU A 221 -9.45 18.44 37.28
CA LEU A 221 -10.56 17.69 36.68
C LEU A 221 -10.45 17.60 35.14
N LEU A 222 -9.75 18.54 34.51
CA LEU A 222 -9.62 18.62 33.06
C LEU A 222 -8.62 17.59 32.51
N ARG A 223 -9.14 16.46 32.04
CA ARG A 223 -8.38 15.39 31.38
C ARG A 223 -8.90 15.12 29.97
N TYR A 224 -8.02 14.69 29.08
CA TYR A 224 -8.36 14.17 27.76
C TYR A 224 -7.69 12.82 27.55
N ARG A 225 -8.23 12.02 26.64
CA ARG A 225 -7.67 10.73 26.25
C ARG A 225 -6.86 10.92 24.96
N SER A 226 -5.62 10.47 24.96
CA SER A 226 -4.76 10.39 23.77
C SER A 226 -3.88 9.16 23.93
N ASP A 227 -3.72 8.37 22.86
CA ASP A 227 -2.94 7.12 22.86
C ASP A 227 -3.40 6.15 23.97
N ASN A 228 -4.72 6.08 24.20
CA ASN A 228 -5.33 5.32 25.30
C ASN A 228 -4.89 5.70 26.73
N LYS A 229 -4.20 6.84 26.92
CA LYS A 229 -3.80 7.37 28.23
C LYS A 229 -4.52 8.67 28.55
N TRP A 230 -4.84 8.87 29.83
CA TRP A 230 -5.40 10.13 30.31
C TRP A 230 -4.29 11.15 30.54
N LYS A 231 -4.33 12.26 29.79
CA LYS A 231 -3.40 13.38 29.92
C LYS A 231 -4.16 14.60 30.47
N ARG A 232 -3.50 15.43 31.28
CA ARG A 232 -4.09 16.68 31.81
C ARG A 232 -3.99 17.79 30.77
N LEU A 233 -5.05 18.59 30.64
CA LEU A 233 -5.03 19.78 29.79
C LEU A 233 -4.31 20.94 30.50
N ARG A 234 -3.40 21.58 29.79
CA ARG A 234 -2.72 22.81 30.21
C ARG A 234 -3.12 23.95 29.27
N GLY A 235 -3.13 25.18 29.78
CA GLY A 235 -3.44 26.37 28.98
C GLY A 235 -4.87 26.90 29.12
N SER A 236 -5.25 27.82 28.22
CA SER A 236 -6.58 28.41 28.13
C SER A 236 -7.62 27.42 27.59
N MET A 237 -8.91 27.73 27.69
CA MET A 237 -9.98 26.88 27.15
C MET A 237 -9.78 26.61 25.66
N TRP A 238 -9.40 27.63 24.88
CA TRP A 238 -9.13 27.49 23.45
C TRP A 238 -7.97 26.52 23.17
N GLN A 239 -6.82 26.72 23.82
CA GLN A 239 -5.67 25.82 23.68
C GLN A 239 -6.02 24.39 24.10
N GLY A 240 -6.83 24.24 25.15
CA GLY A 240 -7.29 22.94 25.60
C GLY A 240 -8.19 22.24 24.57
N ARG A 241 -9.08 22.99 23.90
CA ARG A 241 -9.91 22.46 22.81
C ARG A 241 -9.05 22.08 21.60
N GLU A 242 -8.06 22.89 21.24
CA GLU A 242 -7.13 22.59 20.15
C GLU A 242 -6.33 21.30 20.40
N VAL A 243 -5.78 21.14 21.61
CA VAL A 243 -5.07 19.92 22.01
C VAL A 243 -6.01 18.70 22.00
N ALA A 244 -7.26 18.86 22.45
CA ALA A 244 -8.24 17.78 22.42
C ALA A 244 -8.71 17.45 20.99
N ALA A 245 -8.77 18.43 20.08
CA ALA A 245 -9.13 18.23 18.69
C ALA A 245 -8.05 17.46 17.92
N ARG A 246 -6.76 17.73 18.21
CA ARG A 246 -5.60 17.01 17.65
C ARG A 246 -5.25 15.71 18.38
N ALA A 247 -6.02 15.33 19.40
CA ALA A 247 -5.69 14.14 20.19
C ALA A 247 -5.94 12.88 19.37
N VAL A 248 -4.93 11.99 19.30
CA VAL A 248 -5.06 10.67 18.67
C VAL A 248 -6.13 9.85 19.41
N CYS A 249 -7.29 9.77 18.79
CA CYS A 249 -8.50 9.11 19.27
C CYS A 249 -9.06 8.22 18.14
N PRO A 250 -9.82 7.16 18.46
CA PRO A 250 -10.33 6.23 17.45
C PRO A 250 -11.18 6.92 16.35
N GLY A 251 -11.86 8.03 16.66
CA GLY A 251 -12.63 8.81 15.69
C GLY A 251 -11.89 9.98 15.03
N LEU A 252 -10.56 10.11 15.18
CA LEU A 252 -9.79 11.19 14.55
C LEU A 252 -9.77 11.03 13.03
N ILE A 253 -9.40 9.83 12.56
CA ILE A 253 -9.29 9.52 11.13
C ILE A 253 -10.61 9.78 10.42
N ASP A 254 -11.73 9.33 10.97
CA ASP A 254 -13.04 9.52 10.33
C ASP A 254 -13.42 11.00 10.24
N ARG A 255 -13.11 11.81 11.26
CA ARG A 255 -13.32 13.27 11.22
C ARG A 255 -12.45 13.96 10.18
N GLU A 256 -11.20 13.53 10.04
CA GLU A 256 -10.28 14.07 9.04
C GLU A 256 -10.72 13.70 7.62
N VAL A 257 -11.22 12.47 7.42
CA VAL A 257 -11.82 12.02 6.15
C VAL A 257 -13.06 12.86 5.83
N ASP A 258 -13.96 13.06 6.79
CA ASP A 258 -15.18 13.86 6.61
C ASP A 258 -14.83 15.32 6.30
N ALA A 259 -13.88 15.91 7.04
CA ALA A 259 -13.42 17.28 6.82
C ALA A 259 -12.80 17.43 5.43
N LEU A 260 -11.91 16.53 5.01
CA LEU A 260 -11.28 16.57 3.69
C LEU A 260 -12.31 16.35 2.57
N SER A 261 -13.23 15.41 2.75
CA SER A 261 -14.30 15.15 1.78
C SER A 261 -15.23 16.36 1.63
N TRP A 262 -15.59 17.01 2.74
CA TRP A 262 -16.37 18.24 2.75
C TRP A 262 -15.61 19.40 2.09
N THR A 263 -14.33 19.60 2.41
CA THR A 263 -13.51 20.64 1.77
C THR A 263 -13.45 20.42 0.26
N LEU A 264 -13.21 19.18 -0.16
CA LEU A 264 -13.15 18.84 -1.57
C LEU A 264 -14.50 19.09 -2.26
N GLY A 265 -15.62 18.75 -1.62
CA GLY A 265 -16.96 19.05 -2.12
C GLY A 265 -17.19 20.54 -2.40
N ASN A 266 -16.61 21.44 -1.59
CA ASN A 266 -16.78 22.89 -1.74
C ASN A 266 -15.77 23.56 -2.68
N LEU A 267 -14.65 22.90 -3.02
CA LEU A 267 -13.69 23.42 -3.99
C LEU A 267 -14.24 23.24 -5.41
N THR A 268 -14.92 24.26 -5.93
CA THR A 268 -15.54 24.23 -7.26
C THR A 268 -14.65 24.82 -8.36
N GLU A 269 -13.72 25.71 -8.02
CA GLU A 269 -12.84 26.35 -9.00
C GLU A 269 -11.46 25.68 -9.06
N ASP A 270 -10.91 25.56 -10.29
CA ASP A 270 -9.55 25.04 -10.51
C ASP A 270 -8.47 25.77 -9.70
N LYS A 271 -8.64 27.08 -9.51
CA LYS A 271 -7.67 27.91 -8.78
C LYS A 271 -7.61 27.56 -7.29
N GLU A 272 -8.72 27.11 -6.72
CA GLU A 272 -8.82 26.71 -5.32
C GLU A 272 -8.42 25.24 -5.12
N LEU A 273 -8.64 24.40 -6.15
CA LEU A 273 -8.28 22.99 -6.12
C LEU A 273 -6.77 22.75 -6.24
N VAL A 274 -6.04 23.56 -7.00
CA VAL A 274 -4.59 23.37 -7.22
C VAL A 274 -3.77 23.39 -5.91
N PRO A 275 -3.96 24.36 -4.98
CA PRO A 275 -3.28 24.33 -3.67
C PRO A 275 -3.61 23.09 -2.84
N PHE A 276 -4.84 22.58 -2.93
CA PHE A 276 -5.22 21.34 -2.26
C PHE A 276 -4.41 20.15 -2.81
N VAL A 277 -4.30 20.03 -4.13
CA VAL A 277 -3.53 18.97 -4.80
C VAL A 277 -2.04 19.06 -4.45
N GLU A 278 -1.48 20.27 -4.34
CA GLU A 278 -0.09 20.48 -3.89
C GLU A 278 0.14 19.98 -2.45
N GLY A 279 -0.84 20.20 -1.57
CA GLY A 279 -0.79 19.75 -0.18
C GLY A 279 -0.83 18.23 0.01
N ILE A 280 -1.34 17.47 -0.97
CA ILE A 280 -1.46 15.99 -0.90
C ILE A 280 -0.09 15.36 -0.63
N LEU A 281 0.96 15.80 -1.32
CA LEU A 281 2.29 15.22 -1.17
C LEU A 281 2.81 15.34 0.26
N ALA A 282 2.70 16.53 0.86
CA ALA A 282 3.14 16.79 2.22
C ALA A 282 2.29 16.01 3.24
N PHE A 283 0.97 15.97 3.05
CA PHE A 283 0.05 15.25 3.94
C PHE A 283 0.36 13.75 4.00
N CYS A 284 0.60 13.16 2.83
CA CYS A 284 0.92 11.76 2.59
C CYS A 284 2.34 11.33 3.00
N THR A 285 3.15 12.22 3.58
CA THR A 285 4.45 11.82 4.18
C THR A 285 4.27 11.12 5.53
N SER A 286 3.17 11.42 6.22
CA SER A 286 2.82 10.79 7.50
C SER A 286 2.03 9.50 7.29
N GLU A 287 2.20 8.55 8.21
CA GLU A 287 1.45 7.29 8.18
C GLU A 287 -0.06 7.51 8.35
N ASP A 288 -0.44 8.38 9.29
CA ASP A 288 -1.83 8.74 9.55
C ASP A 288 -2.46 9.46 8.34
N GLY A 289 -1.73 10.41 7.74
CA GLY A 289 -2.19 11.12 6.54
C GLY A 289 -2.37 10.20 5.34
N SER A 290 -1.51 9.19 5.19
CA SER A 290 -1.66 8.16 4.15
C SER A 290 -2.91 7.32 4.36
N LEU A 291 -3.23 6.94 5.60
CA LEU A 291 -4.46 6.21 5.94
C LEU A 291 -5.72 7.04 5.68
N VAL A 292 -5.71 8.32 6.07
CA VAL A 292 -6.80 9.26 5.82
C VAL A 292 -7.00 9.45 4.33
N MET A 293 -5.93 9.71 3.57
CA MET A 293 -6.00 9.89 2.12
C MET A 293 -6.52 8.64 1.41
N ASN A 294 -6.09 7.45 1.83
CA ASN A 294 -6.61 6.19 1.29
C ASN A 294 -8.14 6.07 1.49
N LYS A 295 -8.66 6.42 2.67
CA LYS A 295 -10.12 6.46 2.92
C LYS A 295 -10.83 7.53 2.08
N VAL A 296 -10.26 8.73 1.94
CA VAL A 296 -10.82 9.79 1.09
C VAL A 296 -10.91 9.35 -0.38
N LEU A 297 -9.89 8.63 -0.87
CA LEU A 297 -9.90 8.09 -2.23
C LEU A 297 -10.98 7.03 -2.45
N THR A 298 -11.30 6.22 -1.43
CA THR A 298 -12.41 5.26 -1.50
C THR A 298 -13.79 5.91 -1.39
N ASN A 299 -13.87 7.18 -0.98
CA ASN A 299 -15.13 7.88 -0.82
C ASN A 299 -15.68 8.32 -2.19
N LYS A 300 -16.82 7.75 -2.60
CA LYS A 300 -17.46 8.02 -3.91
C LYS A 300 -17.90 9.46 -4.07
N ASP A 301 -18.21 10.16 -2.98
CA ASP A 301 -18.70 11.54 -3.01
C ASP A 301 -17.57 12.55 -3.23
N ALA A 302 -16.33 12.18 -2.86
CA ALA A 302 -15.17 13.05 -2.93
C ALA A 302 -14.65 13.23 -4.37
N GLN A 303 -14.71 12.19 -5.21
CA GLN A 303 -14.27 12.21 -6.63
C GLN A 303 -12.89 12.88 -6.87
N LEU A 304 -11.94 12.66 -5.96
CA LEU A 304 -10.64 13.34 -5.99
C LEU A 304 -9.85 13.06 -7.28
N LEU A 305 -9.71 11.78 -7.66
CA LEU A 305 -8.95 11.38 -8.84
C LEU A 305 -9.55 11.92 -10.16
N PRO A 306 -10.86 11.82 -10.44
CA PRO A 306 -11.49 12.48 -11.59
C PRO A 306 -11.19 13.97 -11.70
N ARG A 307 -11.20 14.69 -10.58
CA ARG A 307 -10.94 16.13 -10.54
C ARG A 307 -9.48 16.47 -10.83
N ILE A 308 -8.53 15.69 -10.33
CA ILE A 308 -7.11 15.84 -10.69
C ILE A 308 -6.87 15.55 -12.18
N ILE A 309 -7.55 14.54 -12.74
CA ILE A 309 -7.48 14.24 -14.18
C ILE A 309 -8.08 15.39 -15.01
N ALA A 310 -9.20 15.96 -14.59
CA ALA A 310 -9.80 17.12 -15.24
C ALA A 310 -8.84 18.34 -15.24
N LEU A 311 -8.16 18.59 -14.11
CA LEU A 311 -7.12 19.62 -14.03
C LEU A 311 -5.97 19.34 -15.02
N LEU A 312 -5.51 18.09 -15.11
CA LEU A 312 -4.44 17.72 -16.03
C LEU A 312 -4.86 17.91 -17.50
N HIS A 313 -6.13 17.65 -17.84
CA HIS A 313 -6.68 17.89 -19.17
C HIS A 313 -6.67 19.39 -19.55
N THR A 314 -6.76 20.31 -18.59
CA THR A 314 -6.62 21.75 -18.88
C THR A 314 -5.20 22.14 -19.32
N CYS A 315 -4.18 21.36 -18.91
CA CYS A 315 -2.79 21.60 -19.28
C CYS A 315 -2.47 21.20 -20.73
N ASP A 316 -3.25 20.27 -21.29
CA ASP A 316 -3.07 19.75 -22.65
C ASP A 316 -3.69 20.67 -23.73
N LYS A 317 -4.69 21.50 -23.35
CA LYS A 317 -5.37 22.40 -24.29
C LYS A 317 -4.49 23.63 -24.64
N PRO A 318 -4.14 23.84 -25.93
CA PRO A 318 -3.32 24.99 -26.32
C PRO A 318 -4.06 26.31 -26.06
N GLY A 319 -3.39 27.25 -25.37
CA GLY A 319 -3.90 28.61 -25.13
C GLY A 319 -4.67 28.83 -23.81
N SER A 320 -4.91 27.79 -23.00
CA SER A 320 -5.67 27.92 -21.74
C SER A 320 -4.90 28.54 -20.58
N LEU A 321 -3.56 28.41 -20.57
CA LEU A 321 -2.71 28.73 -19.42
C LEU A 321 -1.40 29.39 -19.89
N THR A 322 -0.82 30.23 -19.03
CA THR A 322 0.56 30.72 -19.26
C THR A 322 1.53 29.54 -19.17
N PRO A 323 2.68 29.59 -19.88
CA PRO A 323 3.62 28.47 -19.93
C PRO A 323 4.14 28.06 -18.53
N LEU A 324 4.38 29.04 -17.65
CA LEU A 324 4.78 28.79 -16.27
C LEU A 324 3.66 28.15 -15.44
N ALA A 325 2.42 28.62 -15.56
CA ALA A 325 1.28 28.05 -14.83
C ALA A 325 0.97 26.61 -15.28
N ARG A 326 1.10 26.33 -16.59
CA ARG A 326 0.97 24.98 -17.17
C ARG A 326 1.99 24.01 -16.56
N ARG A 327 3.27 24.42 -16.50
CA ARG A 327 4.37 23.61 -15.93
C ARG A 327 4.14 23.31 -14.45
N VAL A 328 3.83 24.31 -13.64
CA VAL A 328 3.58 24.10 -12.19
C VAL A 328 2.38 23.17 -11.98
N ARG A 329 1.25 23.44 -12.65
CA ARG A 329 0.03 22.64 -12.50
C ARG A 329 0.24 21.19 -12.93
N SER A 330 0.87 20.94 -14.08
CA SER A 330 1.15 19.58 -14.59
C SER A 330 2.02 18.79 -13.62
N ILE A 331 3.15 19.36 -13.18
CA ILE A 331 4.05 18.70 -12.21
C ILE A 331 3.32 18.40 -10.90
N THR A 332 2.54 19.34 -10.36
CA THR A 332 1.79 19.15 -9.12
C THR A 332 0.75 18.02 -9.24
N CYS A 333 -0.01 17.99 -10.33
CA CYS A 333 -1.01 16.94 -10.57
C CYS A 333 -0.35 15.58 -10.78
N LEU A 334 0.72 15.52 -11.57
CA LEU A 334 1.48 14.30 -11.82
C LEU A 334 2.04 13.73 -10.51
N ASN A 335 2.77 14.54 -9.73
CA ASN A 335 3.33 14.12 -8.46
C ASN A 335 2.26 13.67 -7.45
N ALA A 336 1.09 14.32 -7.43
CA ALA A 336 -0.03 13.87 -6.62
C ALA A 336 -0.53 12.48 -7.07
N ILE A 337 -0.75 12.25 -8.36
CA ILE A 337 -1.18 10.94 -8.89
C ILE A 337 -0.17 9.84 -8.54
N ALA A 338 1.13 10.08 -8.73
CA ALA A 338 2.18 9.13 -8.33
C ALA A 338 2.06 8.76 -6.85
N LYS A 339 1.92 9.76 -5.98
CA LYS A 339 1.83 9.52 -4.52
C LYS A 339 0.55 8.79 -4.13
N LEU A 340 -0.57 9.07 -4.79
CA LEU A 340 -1.83 8.35 -4.56
C LEU A 340 -1.72 6.88 -4.99
N CYS A 341 -1.06 6.59 -6.12
CA CYS A 341 -0.80 5.21 -6.56
C CYS A 341 0.08 4.44 -5.57
N GLN A 342 1.03 5.08 -4.89
CA GLN A 342 1.85 4.42 -3.88
C GLN A 342 1.09 4.10 -2.58
N ILE A 343 0.06 4.87 -2.24
CA ILE A 343 -0.66 4.77 -0.96
C ILE A 343 -1.89 3.88 -1.07
N PHE A 344 -2.55 3.90 -2.22
CA PHE A 344 -3.78 3.15 -2.40
C PHE A 344 -3.50 1.64 -2.39
N GLY A 345 -4.19 0.90 -1.53
CA GLY A 345 -3.93 -0.53 -1.29
C GLY A 345 -4.97 -1.49 -1.86
N ASN A 346 -6.07 -0.98 -2.44
CA ASN A 346 -7.17 -1.81 -2.94
C ASN A 346 -6.99 -2.06 -4.47
N PRO A 347 -7.21 -3.27 -4.99
CA PRO A 347 -6.38 -3.68 -6.13
C PRO A 347 -6.88 -3.33 -7.55
N TRP A 348 -8.18 -3.08 -7.78
CA TRP A 348 -8.67 -2.93 -9.16
C TRP A 348 -9.57 -1.73 -9.42
N ASP A 349 -10.41 -1.33 -8.46
CA ASP A 349 -11.45 -0.32 -8.69
C ASP A 349 -10.90 1.09 -8.93
N PHE A 350 -9.73 1.40 -8.37
CA PHE A 350 -9.19 2.76 -8.35
C PHE A 350 -8.70 3.25 -9.71
N LEU A 351 -7.94 2.42 -10.43
CA LEU A 351 -7.37 2.80 -11.72
C LEU A 351 -8.20 2.31 -12.90
N SER A 352 -8.97 1.21 -12.76
CA SER A 352 -9.72 0.63 -13.89
C SER A 352 -10.71 1.59 -14.54
N THR A 353 -11.38 2.42 -13.75
CA THR A 353 -12.38 3.38 -14.25
C THR A 353 -11.75 4.60 -14.97
N HIS A 354 -10.50 4.91 -14.68
CA HIS A 354 -9.83 6.16 -15.13
C HIS A 354 -8.57 5.92 -15.96
N GLU A 355 -8.25 4.66 -16.21
CA GLU A 355 -7.08 4.19 -16.92
C GLU A 355 -6.89 4.89 -18.26
N GLN A 356 -7.90 4.80 -19.12
CA GLN A 356 -7.82 5.28 -20.49
C GLN A 356 -7.57 6.80 -20.54
N SER A 357 -8.15 7.55 -19.59
CA SER A 357 -7.94 8.98 -19.45
C SER A 357 -6.53 9.31 -18.94
N LEU A 358 -6.02 8.56 -17.96
CA LEU A 358 -4.67 8.72 -17.45
C LEU A 358 -3.62 8.41 -18.51
N ARG A 359 -3.79 7.31 -19.25
CA ARG A 359 -2.89 6.90 -20.33
C ARG A 359 -2.86 7.93 -21.46
N GLY A 360 -4.03 8.40 -21.88
CA GLY A 360 -4.18 9.40 -22.93
C GLY A 360 -3.50 10.74 -22.60
N LEU A 361 -3.33 11.07 -21.32
CA LEU A 361 -2.66 12.30 -20.87
C LEU A 361 -1.18 12.10 -20.55
N ILE A 362 -0.84 11.04 -19.81
CA ILE A 362 0.52 10.83 -19.28
C ILE A 362 1.50 10.43 -20.39
N ILE A 363 1.11 9.52 -21.30
CA ILE A 363 2.02 9.04 -22.36
C ILE A 363 2.46 10.20 -23.27
N PRO A 364 1.58 11.05 -23.82
CA PRO A 364 2.01 12.22 -24.59
C PRO A 364 2.90 13.18 -23.78
N MET A 365 2.60 13.38 -22.49
CA MET A 365 3.38 14.27 -21.61
C MET A 365 4.81 13.78 -21.35
N THR A 366 5.10 12.47 -21.46
CA THR A 366 6.50 11.98 -21.41
C THR A 366 7.36 12.50 -22.57
N MET A 367 6.74 12.96 -23.65
CA MET A 367 7.39 13.53 -24.83
C MET A 367 7.16 15.04 -24.93
N ASP A 368 6.77 15.71 -23.83
CA ASP A 368 6.58 17.17 -23.82
C ASP A 368 7.92 17.88 -24.09
N SER A 369 7.82 19.03 -24.77
CA SER A 369 8.89 20.00 -24.95
C SER A 369 9.57 20.47 -23.66
N ASP A 370 8.85 20.47 -22.52
CA ASP A 370 9.39 20.85 -21.21
C ASP A 370 9.92 19.63 -20.45
N GLN A 371 11.24 19.55 -20.30
CA GLN A 371 11.92 18.40 -19.70
C GLN A 371 11.46 18.08 -18.26
N LEU A 372 11.11 19.09 -17.44
CA LEU A 372 10.65 18.81 -16.07
C LEU A 372 9.25 18.19 -16.04
N VAL A 373 8.40 18.51 -17.03
CA VAL A 373 7.08 17.89 -17.16
C VAL A 373 7.24 16.46 -17.67
N ALA A 374 8.13 16.24 -18.64
CA ALA A 374 8.46 14.91 -19.16
C ALA A 374 9.01 13.99 -18.06
N ASP A 375 9.95 14.46 -17.24
CA ASP A 375 10.51 13.70 -16.12
C ASP A 375 9.45 13.36 -15.07
N ALA A 376 8.57 14.32 -14.73
CA ALA A 376 7.45 14.07 -13.82
C ALA A 376 6.48 13.03 -14.41
N ALA A 377 6.15 13.11 -15.69
CA ALA A 377 5.27 12.16 -16.38
C ALA A 377 5.87 10.75 -16.40
N MET A 378 7.18 10.61 -16.62
CA MET A 378 7.88 9.33 -16.54
C MET A 378 7.80 8.71 -15.13
N ASN A 379 7.98 9.52 -14.09
CA ASN A 379 7.88 9.06 -12.69
C ASN A 379 6.48 8.58 -12.33
N VAL A 380 5.43 9.27 -12.82
CA VAL A 380 4.04 8.83 -12.64
C VAL A 380 3.79 7.53 -13.39
N ALA A 381 4.23 7.43 -14.65
CA ALA A 381 4.07 6.22 -15.44
C ALA A 381 4.70 5.01 -14.73
N ALA A 382 5.91 5.16 -14.19
CA ALA A 382 6.56 4.12 -13.39
C ALA A 382 5.74 3.75 -12.13
N SER A 383 5.25 4.75 -11.38
CA SER A 383 4.45 4.52 -10.17
C SER A 383 3.12 3.82 -10.47
N VAL A 384 2.48 4.13 -11.60
CA VAL A 384 1.25 3.49 -12.07
C VAL A 384 1.51 2.02 -12.43
N VAL A 385 2.58 1.75 -13.19
CA VAL A 385 2.99 0.38 -13.55
C VAL A 385 3.35 -0.44 -12.29
N GLU A 386 4.08 0.14 -11.34
CA GLU A 386 4.43 -0.51 -10.08
C GLU A 386 3.18 -0.85 -9.26
N HIS A 387 2.27 0.10 -9.08
CA HIS A 387 1.01 -0.13 -8.38
C HIS A 387 0.19 -1.25 -9.05
N MET A 388 0.05 -1.23 -10.38
CA MET A 388 -0.69 -2.25 -11.13
C MET A 388 -0.06 -3.64 -10.98
N THR A 389 1.27 -3.70 -11.06
CA THR A 389 2.02 -4.95 -10.85
C THR A 389 1.76 -5.50 -9.45
N ASN A 390 1.81 -4.65 -8.43
CA ASN A 390 1.50 -5.03 -7.06
C ASN A 390 0.06 -5.53 -6.89
N CYS A 391 -0.91 -4.90 -7.57
CA CYS A 391 -2.30 -5.32 -7.56
C CYS A 391 -2.52 -6.69 -8.21
N ILE A 392 -1.91 -6.91 -9.37
CA ILE A 392 -1.90 -8.20 -10.07
C ILE A 392 -1.36 -9.31 -9.15
N LEU A 393 -0.22 -9.05 -8.50
CA LEU A 393 0.42 -10.00 -7.57
C LEU A 393 -0.42 -10.27 -6.32
N LEU A 394 -1.02 -9.23 -5.74
CA LEU A 394 -1.92 -9.36 -4.59
C LEU A 394 -3.14 -10.22 -4.93
N HIS A 395 -3.75 -10.03 -6.11
CA HIS A 395 -4.88 -10.85 -6.55
C HIS A 395 -4.50 -12.28 -6.90
N ALA A 396 -3.37 -12.48 -7.59
CA ALA A 396 -2.83 -13.80 -7.85
C ALA A 396 -2.57 -14.57 -6.54
N ARG A 397 -2.29 -13.87 -5.43
CA ARG A 397 -2.11 -14.42 -4.08
C ARG A 397 -3.43 -14.65 -3.33
N GLN A 398 -4.36 -13.69 -3.28
CA GLN A 398 -5.61 -13.80 -2.49
C GLN A 398 -6.51 -14.97 -2.93
N PHE A 399 -6.50 -15.31 -4.23
CA PHE A 399 -7.25 -16.46 -4.76
C PHE A 399 -6.84 -17.81 -4.14
N THR A 400 -5.60 -17.93 -3.63
CA THR A 400 -5.14 -19.15 -2.95
C THR A 400 -5.83 -19.40 -1.61
N HIS A 401 -6.28 -18.34 -0.91
CA HIS A 401 -6.80 -18.43 0.45
C HIS A 401 -8.30 -18.82 0.50
N HIS A 402 -9.10 -18.34 -0.46
CA HIS A 402 -10.53 -18.66 -0.52
C HIS A 402 -10.82 -19.99 -1.24
N ALA A 403 -10.00 -20.39 -2.20
CA ALA A 403 -10.21 -21.63 -2.96
C ALA A 403 -9.85 -22.90 -2.17
N TYR A 404 -8.82 -22.92 -1.32
CA TYR A 404 -8.46 -24.14 -0.60
C TYR A 404 -9.56 -24.61 0.38
N ARG A 405 -10.32 -23.66 0.94
CA ARG A 405 -11.43 -23.94 1.87
C ARG A 405 -12.65 -24.51 1.14
N ASP A 406 -13.00 -23.96 -0.01
CA ASP A 406 -14.15 -24.39 -0.82
C ASP A 406 -13.83 -25.62 -1.69
N GLN A 407 -12.60 -25.77 -2.15
CA GLN A 407 -12.18 -26.89 -3.00
C GLN A 407 -11.90 -28.14 -2.16
N ALA A 408 -11.39 -28.02 -0.93
CA ALA A 408 -11.33 -29.14 0.02
C ALA A 408 -12.75 -29.59 0.45
N ALA A 409 -13.68 -28.65 0.65
CA ALA A 409 -15.09 -28.96 0.94
C ALA A 409 -15.82 -29.61 -0.26
N ARG A 410 -15.53 -29.17 -1.49
CA ARG A 410 -16.10 -29.76 -2.72
C ARG A 410 -15.51 -31.14 -3.03
N LEU A 411 -14.20 -31.33 -2.90
CA LEU A 411 -13.53 -32.62 -3.13
C LEU A 411 -13.90 -33.67 -2.08
N ALA A 412 -14.20 -33.29 -0.83
CA ALA A 412 -14.75 -34.19 0.18
C ALA A 412 -16.18 -34.66 -0.15
N CYS A 413 -16.98 -33.84 -0.86
CA CYS A 413 -18.35 -34.18 -1.25
C CYS A 413 -18.48 -34.88 -2.62
N THR A 414 -17.50 -34.76 -3.53
CA THR A 414 -17.62 -35.29 -4.91
C THR A 414 -16.92 -36.62 -5.16
N ASN A 415 -16.55 -37.37 -4.11
CA ASN A 415 -16.13 -38.78 -4.26
C ASN A 415 -17.31 -39.76 -4.46
N SER A 416 -18.53 -39.25 -4.64
CA SER A 416 -19.66 -40.04 -5.14
C SER A 416 -20.16 -39.45 -6.46
N MET A 417 -20.21 -40.27 -7.50
CA MET A 417 -20.75 -40.01 -8.84
C MET A 417 -19.77 -39.43 -9.87
N GLY A 418 -19.15 -40.35 -10.60
CA GLY A 418 -18.56 -40.05 -11.89
C GLY A 418 -19.62 -39.65 -12.92
N LYS A 419 -19.37 -38.55 -13.63
CA LYS A 419 -19.74 -38.33 -15.03
C LYS A 419 -19.05 -37.07 -15.57
N LYS A 420 -18.55 -37.20 -16.80
CA LYS A 420 -17.92 -36.17 -17.64
C LYS A 420 -18.59 -34.80 -17.49
N PHE A 421 -17.83 -33.79 -17.06
CA PHE A 421 -18.19 -32.39 -17.23
C PHE A 421 -17.10 -31.68 -18.04
N LYS A 422 -17.47 -31.18 -19.23
CA LYS A 422 -16.76 -30.12 -19.93
C LYS A 422 -16.92 -28.86 -19.09
N LEU A 423 -15.87 -28.42 -18.41
CA LEU A 423 -15.84 -27.15 -17.69
C LEU A 423 -15.55 -26.03 -18.70
N ASN A 424 -16.59 -25.28 -19.08
CA ASN A 424 -16.45 -23.97 -19.71
C ASN A 424 -16.05 -22.95 -18.62
N PHE A 425 -14.79 -22.52 -18.61
CA PHE A 425 -14.28 -21.44 -17.77
C PHE A 425 -14.39 -20.08 -18.48
N SER A 426 -15.60 -19.66 -18.85
CA SER A 426 -15.83 -18.36 -19.54
C SER A 426 -16.33 -17.24 -18.62
N GLY A 427 -16.09 -17.33 -17.31
CA GLY A 427 -16.58 -16.35 -16.32
C GLY A 427 -15.50 -15.48 -15.67
N TYR A 428 -14.22 -15.82 -15.80
CA TYR A 428 -13.12 -15.23 -15.01
C TYR A 428 -11.99 -14.59 -15.85
N THR A 429 -12.13 -14.57 -17.18
CA THR A 429 -11.14 -14.01 -18.13
C THR A 429 -11.27 -12.49 -18.30
N GLY A 430 -11.78 -11.74 -17.32
CA GLY A 430 -12.04 -10.30 -17.45
C GLY A 430 -10.94 -9.43 -16.85
N GLU A 431 -10.61 -9.65 -15.58
CA GLU A 431 -9.75 -8.76 -14.80
C GLU A 431 -8.26 -8.91 -15.17
N PHE A 432 -7.76 -10.15 -15.29
CA PHE A 432 -6.37 -10.39 -15.72
C PHE A 432 -6.15 -10.06 -17.21
N ASP A 433 -7.10 -10.38 -18.09
CA ASP A 433 -7.01 -10.00 -19.51
C ASP A 433 -6.99 -8.48 -19.66
N TRP A 434 -7.83 -7.76 -18.93
CA TRP A 434 -7.78 -6.29 -18.87
C TRP A 434 -6.41 -5.81 -18.35
N ALA A 435 -5.92 -6.36 -17.24
CA ALA A 435 -4.65 -5.96 -16.63
C ALA A 435 -3.43 -6.18 -17.54
N PHE A 436 -3.40 -7.28 -18.30
CA PHE A 436 -2.31 -7.55 -19.25
C PHE A 436 -2.41 -6.69 -20.50
N ASN A 437 -3.61 -6.52 -21.08
CA ASN A 437 -3.81 -5.58 -22.19
C ASN A 437 -3.43 -4.15 -21.79
N MET A 438 -3.64 -3.82 -20.52
CA MET A 438 -3.29 -2.55 -19.91
C MET A 438 -1.76 -2.39 -19.75
N LEU A 439 -1.05 -3.40 -19.22
CA LEU A 439 0.42 -3.35 -19.17
C LEU A 439 1.07 -3.30 -20.56
N ASP A 440 0.47 -3.91 -21.58
CA ASP A 440 0.89 -3.77 -22.99
C ASP A 440 0.66 -2.35 -23.49
N ALA A 441 -0.49 -1.78 -23.16
CA ALA A 441 -0.84 -0.41 -23.47
C ALA A 441 0.15 0.62 -22.88
N TRP A 442 0.75 0.32 -21.72
CA TRP A 442 1.80 1.11 -21.08
C TRP A 442 3.22 0.67 -21.44
N ASP A 443 3.36 -0.27 -22.39
CA ASP A 443 4.65 -0.70 -22.93
C ASP A 443 5.57 -1.33 -21.84
N ALA A 444 4.95 -1.85 -20.77
CA ALA A 444 5.58 -2.24 -19.50
C ALA A 444 5.43 -3.74 -19.16
N LEU A 445 4.97 -4.56 -20.12
CA LEU A 445 4.90 -6.02 -19.97
C LEU A 445 6.23 -6.67 -19.58
N ASP A 446 7.34 -6.06 -20.02
CA ASP A 446 8.70 -6.53 -19.73
C ASP A 446 8.96 -6.57 -18.21
N PHE A 447 8.46 -5.60 -17.44
CA PHE A 447 8.58 -5.56 -15.98
C PHE A 447 7.87 -6.73 -15.28
N LEU A 448 6.69 -7.09 -15.75
CA LEU A 448 5.95 -8.22 -15.17
C LEU A 448 6.71 -9.53 -15.44
N ALA A 449 7.28 -9.69 -16.63
CA ALA A 449 8.07 -10.86 -17.00
C ALA A 449 9.41 -10.98 -16.26
N GLU A 450 10.04 -9.85 -15.91
CA GLU A 450 11.24 -9.82 -15.04
C GLU A 450 10.94 -10.24 -13.59
N ILE A 451 9.73 -9.98 -13.11
CA ILE A 451 9.32 -10.29 -11.73
C ILE A 451 8.83 -11.74 -11.59
N ILE A 452 8.26 -12.36 -12.66
CA ILE A 452 7.77 -13.75 -12.65
C ILE A 452 8.76 -14.76 -12.01
N PRO A 453 10.06 -14.80 -12.37
CA PRO A 453 11.05 -15.69 -11.76
C PRO A 453 11.20 -15.48 -10.25
N GLY A 454 11.07 -14.24 -9.78
CA GLY A 454 11.22 -13.84 -8.37
C GLY A 454 10.06 -14.27 -7.48
N ILE A 455 8.87 -14.48 -8.04
CA ILE A 455 7.65 -14.84 -7.28
C ILE A 455 7.73 -16.28 -6.76
N GLU A 456 8.32 -17.20 -7.52
CA GLU A 456 8.47 -18.61 -7.10
C GLU A 456 9.79 -18.89 -6.34
N SER A 457 10.82 -18.06 -6.53
CA SER A 457 12.17 -18.28 -5.99
C SER A 457 12.47 -17.60 -4.65
N PHE A 458 11.74 -16.53 -4.24
CA PHE A 458 12.05 -15.80 -3.00
C PHE A 458 10.87 -15.73 -2.00
N PRO A 459 11.07 -16.17 -0.73
CA PRO A 459 10.10 -16.00 0.36
C PRO A 459 9.98 -14.56 0.92
N HIS A 460 10.73 -13.58 0.37
CA HIS A 460 10.98 -12.30 1.05
C HIS A 460 10.36 -11.03 0.43
N LEU A 461 9.35 -11.13 -0.42
CA LEU A 461 8.45 -9.99 -0.73
C LEU A 461 7.47 -9.70 0.43
N ALA A 462 7.98 -9.72 1.66
CA ALA A 462 7.29 -9.47 2.92
C ALA A 462 7.28 -7.99 3.33
N HIS A 463 7.51 -7.05 2.39
CA HIS A 463 7.39 -5.62 2.66
C HIS A 463 6.04 -5.02 2.25
N ILE A 464 5.08 -5.83 1.81
CA ILE A 464 3.67 -5.45 1.89
C ILE A 464 3.27 -5.59 3.35
N ARG A 465 3.01 -4.44 3.97
CA ARG A 465 2.70 -4.26 5.40
C ARG A 465 1.54 -5.15 5.83
N GLY A 466 1.86 -6.31 6.39
CA GLY A 466 0.91 -7.29 6.91
C GLY A 466 1.63 -8.60 7.23
N SER A 467 1.92 -8.81 8.51
CA SER A 467 2.68 -9.94 9.05
C SER A 467 2.02 -11.29 8.77
N PHE A 468 2.53 -12.08 7.83
CA PHE A 468 2.20 -13.51 7.74
C PHE A 468 3.38 -14.34 7.22
N GLU A 469 3.54 -15.52 7.83
CA GLU A 469 4.71 -16.39 7.83
C GLU A 469 5.14 -16.95 6.46
N THR A 470 6.41 -17.34 6.42
CA THR A 470 7.20 -17.91 5.33
C THR A 470 6.64 -19.24 4.80
N ALA A 471 5.62 -19.19 3.94
CA ALA A 471 5.20 -20.32 3.12
C ALA A 471 5.53 -20.04 1.64
N ARG A 472 6.02 -21.06 0.91
CA ARG A 472 6.23 -20.99 -0.55
C ARG A 472 4.94 -20.52 -1.22
N ILE A 473 5.00 -19.37 -1.90
CA ILE A 473 3.84 -18.76 -2.55
C ILE A 473 3.58 -19.55 -3.84
N SER A 474 2.57 -20.42 -3.85
CA SER A 474 2.11 -21.08 -5.08
C SER A 474 1.18 -20.14 -5.84
N ILE A 475 1.61 -19.64 -6.99
CA ILE A 475 0.81 -18.78 -7.88
C ILE A 475 -0.45 -19.53 -8.37
N HIS A 476 -1.60 -18.86 -8.42
CA HIS A 476 -2.87 -19.46 -8.84
C HIS A 476 -2.81 -19.99 -10.29
N PRO A 477 -3.36 -21.19 -10.60
CA PRO A 477 -3.36 -21.75 -11.95
C PRO A 477 -4.03 -20.84 -13.00
N GLU A 478 -5.13 -20.15 -12.64
CA GLU A 478 -5.84 -19.27 -13.58
C GLU A 478 -5.03 -18.03 -13.97
N PHE A 479 -4.16 -17.53 -13.08
CA PHE A 479 -3.23 -16.44 -13.43
C PHE A 479 -2.18 -16.93 -14.43
N LYS A 480 -1.68 -18.15 -14.26
CA LYS A 480 -0.78 -18.79 -15.23
C LYS A 480 -1.48 -19.03 -16.57
N ASP A 481 -2.76 -19.43 -16.55
CA ASP A 481 -3.58 -19.62 -17.76
C ASP A 481 -3.85 -18.30 -18.48
N ALA A 482 -4.21 -17.23 -17.76
CA ALA A 482 -4.42 -15.91 -18.33
C ALA A 482 -3.13 -15.31 -18.91
N LEU A 483 -1.99 -15.46 -18.22
CA LEU A 483 -0.67 -15.10 -18.76
C LEU A 483 -0.38 -15.85 -20.07
N TYR A 484 -0.58 -17.16 -20.08
CA TYR A 484 -0.35 -18.01 -21.24
C TYR A 484 -1.22 -17.58 -22.44
N TRP A 485 -2.53 -17.43 -22.22
CA TRP A 485 -3.47 -17.01 -23.27
C TRP A 485 -3.19 -15.58 -23.75
N PHE A 486 -2.81 -14.66 -22.86
CA PHE A 486 -2.42 -13.30 -23.23
C PHE A 486 -1.21 -13.32 -24.19
N PHE A 487 -0.14 -14.02 -23.82
CA PHE A 487 1.06 -14.14 -24.66
C PHE A 487 0.77 -14.83 -25.99
N ILE A 488 -0.10 -15.85 -26.02
CA ILE A 488 -0.49 -16.53 -27.26
C ILE A 488 -1.40 -15.66 -28.14
N LYS A 489 -2.37 -14.96 -27.57
CA LYS A 489 -3.39 -14.20 -28.33
C LYS A 489 -2.86 -12.87 -28.84
N HIS A 490 -2.06 -12.16 -28.04
CA HIS A 490 -1.61 -10.80 -28.39
C HIS A 490 -0.34 -10.80 -29.26
N HIS A 491 0.53 -11.80 -29.12
CA HIS A 491 1.70 -11.94 -30.01
C HIS A 491 1.43 -12.77 -31.28
N SER A 492 0.22 -13.30 -31.51
CA SER A 492 -0.08 -14.17 -32.67
C SER A 492 -0.44 -13.34 -33.88
N THR A 493 0.58 -12.97 -34.65
CA THR A 493 0.76 -13.33 -36.07
C THR A 493 1.74 -12.38 -36.76
N ASP A 494 1.82 -11.11 -36.33
CA ASP A 494 2.55 -10.08 -37.08
C ASP A 494 4.00 -9.83 -36.59
N ARG A 495 4.24 -9.78 -35.27
CA ARG A 495 5.60 -9.58 -34.70
C ARG A 495 6.39 -10.88 -34.47
N ARG A 496 5.74 -12.04 -34.58
CA ARG A 496 6.28 -13.36 -34.21
C ARG A 496 7.27 -13.93 -35.22
N ASN A 497 7.19 -13.50 -36.49
CA ASN A 497 8.16 -13.85 -37.53
C ASN A 497 9.42 -12.95 -37.47
N HIS A 498 9.34 -11.83 -36.75
CA HIS A 498 10.41 -10.84 -36.70
C HIS A 498 11.62 -11.32 -35.88
N TRP A 499 11.46 -12.20 -34.88
CA TRP A 499 12.56 -12.64 -34.00
C TRP A 499 13.50 -13.66 -34.65
N THR A 500 12.99 -14.49 -35.56
CA THR A 500 13.81 -15.46 -36.31
C THR A 500 14.59 -14.81 -37.46
N THR A 501 14.22 -13.59 -37.87
CA THR A 501 14.85 -12.86 -38.98
C THR A 501 15.54 -11.55 -38.55
N ALA A 502 15.29 -11.05 -37.35
CA ALA A 502 15.92 -9.84 -36.83
C ALA A 502 17.28 -10.13 -36.19
N ASP A 503 18.20 -9.18 -36.32
CA ASP A 503 19.48 -9.24 -35.61
C ASP A 503 19.28 -8.87 -34.13
N LEU A 504 19.40 -9.88 -33.25
CA LEU A 504 19.24 -9.78 -31.79
C LEU A 504 20.58 -9.64 -31.05
N SER A 505 21.66 -9.34 -31.76
CA SER A 505 23.03 -9.22 -31.21
C SER A 505 23.26 -7.94 -30.40
N VAL A 506 22.53 -6.85 -30.70
CA VAL A 506 22.59 -5.57 -29.98
C VAL A 506 21.62 -5.60 -28.80
N LYS A 507 21.97 -4.97 -27.65
CA LYS A 507 21.10 -4.72 -26.47
C LYS A 507 19.89 -3.83 -26.82
N ASN A 508 19.04 -4.35 -27.69
CA ASN A 508 17.84 -3.71 -28.17
C ASN A 508 16.65 -4.17 -27.33
N ARG A 509 15.65 -3.30 -27.20
CA ARG A 509 14.37 -3.56 -26.51
C ARG A 509 13.68 -4.85 -27.00
N THR A 510 13.95 -5.27 -28.24
CA THR A 510 13.49 -6.54 -28.83
C THR A 510 14.14 -7.78 -28.22
N GLN A 511 15.43 -7.72 -27.86
CA GLN A 511 16.14 -8.81 -27.18
C GLN A 511 15.62 -9.01 -25.75
N GLN A 512 15.38 -7.91 -25.02
CA GLN A 512 14.80 -7.94 -23.67
C GLN A 512 13.39 -8.55 -23.68
N ARG A 513 12.53 -8.12 -24.61
CA ARG A 513 11.19 -8.69 -24.83
C ARG A 513 11.22 -10.19 -25.12
N ALA A 514 12.16 -10.64 -25.95
CA ALA A 514 12.30 -12.06 -26.27
C ALA A 514 12.75 -12.88 -25.05
N VAL A 515 13.67 -12.36 -24.23
CA VAL A 515 14.13 -13.01 -22.99
C VAL A 515 13.00 -13.08 -21.95
N ALA A 516 12.29 -11.98 -21.74
CA ALA A 516 11.10 -11.90 -20.88
C ALA A 516 10.04 -12.94 -21.26
N PHE A 517 9.72 -13.02 -22.56
CA PHE A 517 8.78 -14.01 -23.09
C PHE A 517 9.23 -15.45 -22.84
N LEU A 518 10.50 -15.78 -23.11
CA LEU A 518 11.04 -17.12 -22.90
C LEU A 518 11.04 -17.49 -21.41
N SER A 519 11.37 -16.55 -20.53
CA SER A 519 11.29 -16.73 -19.09
C SER A 519 9.84 -17.03 -18.63
N ALA A 520 8.86 -16.25 -19.06
CA ALA A 520 7.44 -16.52 -18.76
C ALA A 520 6.96 -17.87 -19.31
N THR A 521 7.44 -18.25 -20.49
CA THR A 521 7.13 -19.54 -21.14
C THR A 521 7.71 -20.72 -20.34
N PHE A 522 8.89 -20.56 -19.73
CA PHE A 522 9.48 -21.57 -18.86
C PHE A 522 8.57 -21.92 -17.67
N TYR A 523 8.11 -20.91 -16.92
CA TYR A 523 7.30 -21.12 -15.71
C TYR A 523 5.83 -21.53 -15.99
N THR A 524 5.36 -21.38 -17.23
CA THR A 524 4.03 -21.81 -17.67
C THR A 524 4.04 -23.17 -18.39
N ALA A 525 5.23 -23.70 -18.72
CA ALA A 525 5.43 -24.91 -19.54
C ALA A 525 4.69 -26.17 -19.04
N ASP A 526 4.62 -26.41 -17.73
CA ASP A 526 3.90 -27.54 -17.14
C ASP A 526 2.42 -27.57 -17.59
N ARG A 527 1.77 -26.40 -17.57
CA ARG A 527 0.36 -26.26 -18.00
C ARG A 527 0.17 -26.33 -19.50
N VAL A 528 1.13 -25.83 -20.29
CA VAL A 528 1.12 -25.98 -21.77
C VAL A 528 1.05 -27.44 -22.17
N VAL A 529 1.73 -28.32 -21.44
CA VAL A 529 1.73 -29.75 -21.73
C VAL A 529 0.53 -30.46 -21.06
N ALA A 530 0.06 -29.99 -19.90
CA ALA A 530 -1.04 -30.61 -19.15
C ALA A 530 -2.46 -30.32 -19.69
N THR A 531 -2.67 -29.22 -20.42
CA THR A 531 -3.98 -28.83 -20.98
C THR A 531 -4.46 -29.70 -22.14
N TYR A 532 -3.65 -30.65 -22.60
CA TYR A 532 -4.01 -31.58 -23.68
C TYR A 532 -4.25 -32.99 -23.11
N PRO A 533 -5.48 -33.32 -22.67
CA PRO A 533 -5.78 -34.68 -22.26
C PRO A 533 -5.68 -35.60 -23.47
N VAL A 534 -4.80 -36.58 -23.44
CA VAL A 534 -4.90 -37.75 -24.32
C VAL A 534 -6.21 -38.45 -23.94
N PRO A 535 -7.26 -38.45 -24.79
CA PRO A 535 -8.55 -39.00 -24.39
C PRO A 535 -8.41 -40.51 -24.21
N GLN A 536 -8.70 -41.02 -23.02
CA GLN A 536 -8.72 -42.47 -22.78
C GLN A 536 -9.78 -43.13 -23.67
N GLY A 537 -9.35 -44.03 -24.55
CA GLY A 537 -10.22 -45.02 -25.18
C GLY A 537 -10.70 -44.77 -26.62
N LEU A 538 -10.17 -43.79 -27.36
CA LEU A 538 -10.48 -43.65 -28.79
C LEU A 538 -9.23 -43.90 -29.66
N ARG A 539 -9.32 -44.88 -30.58
CA ARG A 539 -8.32 -45.10 -31.64
C ARG A 539 -8.35 -43.89 -32.58
N ILE A 540 -7.50 -42.90 -32.34
CA ILE A 540 -7.37 -41.70 -33.19
C ILE A 540 -5.99 -41.70 -33.81
N ASP A 541 -5.97 -41.42 -35.11
CA ASP A 541 -4.77 -41.22 -35.92
C ASP A 541 -3.93 -40.07 -35.34
N LEU A 542 -2.69 -40.39 -34.97
CA LEU A 542 -1.76 -39.47 -34.30
C LEU A 542 -1.53 -38.19 -35.14
N TYR A 543 -1.62 -38.30 -36.46
CA TYR A 543 -1.48 -37.19 -37.41
C TYR A 543 -2.57 -36.12 -37.25
N GLY A 544 -3.81 -36.50 -36.90
CA GLY A 544 -4.91 -35.56 -36.72
C GLY A 544 -4.79 -34.72 -35.45
N VAL A 545 -4.20 -35.28 -34.38
CA VAL A 545 -3.91 -34.53 -33.14
C VAL A 545 -2.70 -33.61 -33.35
N ILE A 546 -1.70 -34.04 -34.11
CA ILE A 546 -0.49 -33.27 -34.43
C ILE A 546 -0.80 -32.02 -35.26
N ASP A 547 -1.72 -32.09 -36.23
CA ASP A 547 -2.05 -30.96 -37.12
C ASP A 547 -3.09 -30.00 -36.50
N THR A 548 -3.92 -30.49 -35.57
CA THR A 548 -4.97 -29.66 -34.92
C THR A 548 -4.57 -29.06 -33.58
N SER A 549 -3.50 -29.54 -32.92
CA SER A 549 -3.13 -29.11 -31.56
C SER A 549 -2.12 -27.96 -31.48
N GLY A 550 -1.57 -27.47 -32.59
CA GLY A 550 -0.65 -26.32 -32.60
C GLY A 550 0.72 -26.52 -31.92
N VAL A 551 0.96 -27.64 -31.23
CA VAL A 551 2.22 -27.93 -30.54
C VAL A 551 3.45 -28.08 -31.49
N PRO A 552 3.34 -28.60 -32.73
CA PRO A 552 4.52 -28.77 -33.58
C PRO A 552 5.18 -27.47 -34.02
N TRP A 553 4.41 -26.38 -34.24
CA TRP A 553 4.97 -25.14 -34.78
C TRP A 553 5.68 -24.29 -33.72
N GLU A 554 5.29 -24.39 -32.45
CA GLU A 554 5.96 -23.72 -31.33
C GLU A 554 7.30 -24.37 -30.99
N ILE A 555 7.33 -25.71 -30.89
CA ILE A 555 8.55 -26.46 -30.58
C ILE A 555 9.56 -26.36 -31.74
N SER A 556 9.13 -26.48 -33.00
CA SER A 556 10.04 -26.29 -34.14
C SER A 556 10.60 -24.87 -34.26
N ARG A 557 9.93 -23.85 -33.72
CA ARG A 557 10.45 -22.47 -33.68
C ARG A 557 11.31 -22.18 -32.48
N LEU A 558 11.03 -22.75 -31.31
CA LEU A 558 11.95 -22.74 -30.17
C LEU A 558 13.24 -23.47 -30.52
N ASP A 559 13.15 -24.56 -31.28
CA ASP A 559 14.29 -25.27 -31.86
C ASP A 559 15.05 -24.36 -32.84
N ALA A 560 14.35 -23.68 -33.77
CA ALA A 560 14.97 -22.70 -34.66
C ALA A 560 15.62 -21.51 -33.91
N LEU A 561 15.03 -21.02 -32.82
CA LEU A 561 15.60 -19.96 -31.98
C LEU A 561 16.77 -20.47 -31.14
N SER A 562 16.79 -21.74 -30.75
CA SER A 562 17.92 -22.33 -30.04
C SER A 562 19.12 -22.55 -30.97
N VAL A 563 18.89 -22.96 -32.22
CA VAL A 563 19.95 -23.35 -33.18
C VAL A 563 20.39 -22.20 -34.09
N HIS A 564 19.48 -21.32 -34.54
CA HIS A 564 19.74 -20.33 -35.60
C HIS A 564 19.67 -18.85 -35.14
N CYS A 565 19.54 -18.57 -33.85
CA CYS A 565 19.46 -17.19 -33.34
C CYS A 565 20.83 -16.48 -33.32
N SER A 566 20.89 -15.21 -33.76
CA SER A 566 22.12 -14.40 -33.75
C SER A 566 22.59 -14.02 -32.34
N SER A 567 21.68 -14.03 -31.36
CA SER A 567 21.96 -13.74 -29.95
C SER A 567 22.21 -15.01 -29.14
N LYS A 568 23.42 -15.14 -28.58
CA LYS A 568 23.79 -16.27 -27.69
C LYS A 568 22.93 -16.33 -26.43
N LEU A 569 22.53 -15.18 -25.88
CA LEU A 569 21.69 -15.10 -24.68
C LEU A 569 20.29 -15.69 -24.94
N VAL A 570 19.62 -15.25 -26.01
CA VAL A 570 18.26 -15.71 -26.36
C VAL A 570 18.26 -17.20 -26.71
N SER A 571 19.30 -17.69 -27.39
CA SER A 571 19.49 -19.12 -27.68
C SER A 571 19.57 -19.96 -26.40
N LYS A 572 20.30 -19.50 -25.37
CA LYS A 572 20.38 -20.19 -24.06
C LYS A 572 19.01 -20.24 -23.35
N TYR A 573 18.26 -19.13 -23.31
CA TYR A 573 16.90 -19.11 -22.76
C TYR A 573 15.96 -20.07 -23.51
N ALA A 574 15.99 -20.05 -24.84
CA ALA A 574 15.16 -20.93 -25.66
C ALA A 574 15.49 -22.41 -25.42
N THR A 575 16.77 -22.73 -25.24
CA THR A 575 17.23 -24.09 -24.92
C THR A 575 16.72 -24.54 -23.54
N CYS A 576 16.78 -23.69 -22.51
CA CYS A 576 16.24 -23.99 -21.18
C CYS A 576 14.72 -24.27 -21.23
N VAL A 577 13.95 -23.45 -21.95
CA VAL A 577 12.50 -23.63 -22.15
C VAL A 577 12.21 -24.95 -22.87
N LEU A 578 12.90 -25.21 -23.98
CA LEU A 578 12.71 -26.41 -24.78
C LEU A 578 13.00 -27.69 -23.98
N ILE A 579 14.06 -27.68 -23.17
CA ILE A 579 14.45 -28.80 -22.33
C ILE A 579 13.50 -29.00 -21.16
N HIS A 580 13.02 -27.91 -20.54
CA HIS A 580 12.03 -27.99 -19.48
C HIS A 580 10.69 -28.55 -20.01
N MET A 581 10.22 -28.07 -21.17
CA MET A 581 9.06 -28.63 -21.87
C MET A 581 9.27 -30.11 -22.24
N ALA A 582 10.44 -30.46 -22.79
CA ALA A 582 10.76 -31.84 -23.16
C ALA A 582 10.83 -32.77 -21.95
N THR A 583 11.35 -32.31 -20.81
CA THR A 583 11.40 -33.08 -19.55
C THR A 583 9.99 -33.38 -19.07
N PHE A 584 9.12 -32.37 -19.05
CA PHE A 584 7.74 -32.53 -18.60
C PHE A 584 6.93 -33.41 -19.58
N LEU A 585 7.17 -33.25 -20.88
CA LEU A 585 6.61 -34.11 -21.92
C LEU A 585 7.09 -35.57 -21.77
N GLN A 586 8.38 -35.82 -21.50
CA GLN A 586 8.89 -37.19 -21.26
C GLN A 586 8.22 -37.85 -20.06
N ARG A 587 7.99 -37.11 -18.97
CA ARG A 587 7.29 -37.60 -17.77
C ARG A 587 5.81 -37.90 -18.04
N ASN A 588 5.13 -37.07 -18.84
CA ASN A 588 3.70 -37.24 -19.11
C ASN A 588 3.38 -38.24 -20.24
N ILE A 589 4.16 -38.24 -21.32
CA ILE A 589 4.01 -39.21 -22.42
C ILE A 589 4.10 -40.63 -21.84
N PHE A 590 5.09 -40.95 -21.01
CA PHE A 590 5.18 -42.30 -20.45
C PHE A 590 4.19 -42.62 -19.33
N ARG A 591 3.42 -41.63 -18.86
CA ARG A 591 2.27 -41.84 -17.96
C ARG A 591 1.08 -42.42 -18.71
N ASP A 592 0.84 -42.00 -19.95
CA ASP A 592 -0.38 -42.32 -20.73
C ASP A 592 -0.16 -42.93 -22.15
N CYS A 593 1.07 -43.14 -22.64
CA CYS A 593 1.26 -43.38 -24.08
C CYS A 593 1.04 -44.80 -24.61
N THR A 594 -0.04 -44.88 -25.37
CA THR A 594 -0.10 -45.35 -26.77
C THR A 594 0.42 -44.33 -27.82
N GLY A 595 1.50 -43.57 -27.58
CA GLY A 595 2.11 -42.76 -28.65
C GLY A 595 3.40 -42.01 -28.29
N ALA A 596 4.57 -42.51 -28.70
CA ALA A 596 5.83 -41.77 -28.61
C ALA A 596 6.25 -41.33 -30.03
N LEU A 597 6.09 -40.04 -30.37
CA LEU A 597 6.56 -39.53 -31.67
C LEU A 597 7.38 -38.25 -31.69
N LEU A 598 7.47 -37.49 -30.61
CA LEU A 598 8.14 -36.18 -30.71
C LEU A 598 9.67 -36.23 -30.58
N PHE A 599 10.27 -37.37 -30.24
CA PHE A 599 11.72 -37.42 -29.98
C PHE A 599 12.62 -37.62 -31.19
N GLY A 600 12.08 -38.09 -32.33
CA GLY A 600 12.91 -38.40 -33.50
C GLY A 600 13.49 -37.18 -34.23
N ARG A 601 13.00 -35.96 -33.94
CA ARG A 601 13.46 -34.72 -34.59
C ARG A 601 14.17 -33.73 -33.68
N LEU A 602 13.99 -33.79 -32.35
CA LEU A 602 14.45 -32.73 -31.45
C LEU A 602 15.84 -32.95 -30.84
N VAL A 603 16.30 -34.20 -30.68
CA VAL A 603 17.71 -34.47 -30.38
C VAL A 603 18.06 -35.83 -30.98
N SER A 604 19.05 -35.87 -31.88
CA SER A 604 19.50 -37.12 -32.53
C SER A 604 20.15 -38.04 -31.50
N ASN A 605 19.42 -39.06 -31.04
CA ASN A 605 20.00 -40.15 -30.26
C ASN A 605 20.47 -41.25 -31.23
N GLU A 606 21.70 -41.11 -31.75
CA GLU A 606 22.27 -42.00 -32.79
C GLU A 606 22.42 -43.47 -32.38
N ASP A 607 22.30 -43.82 -31.09
CA ASP A 607 22.28 -45.21 -30.65
C ASP A 607 20.94 -45.90 -30.92
N MET A 608 19.91 -45.14 -31.29
CA MET A 608 18.85 -45.62 -32.17
C MET A 608 19.25 -45.36 -33.61
N LYS A 609 20.09 -46.24 -34.18
CA LYS A 609 20.34 -46.27 -35.63
C LYS A 609 19.01 -46.04 -36.37
N PRO A 610 18.97 -45.21 -37.43
CA PRO A 610 17.77 -45.12 -38.27
C PRO A 610 17.39 -46.54 -38.66
N ILE A 611 16.15 -46.91 -38.34
CA ILE A 611 15.64 -48.25 -38.65
C ILE A 611 15.92 -48.48 -40.13
N ARG A 612 16.72 -49.52 -40.38
CA ARG A 612 17.23 -49.95 -41.68
C ARG A 612 16.16 -49.73 -42.76
N ASN A 613 16.49 -48.94 -43.79
CA ASN A 613 15.65 -48.79 -44.98
C ASN A 613 15.44 -50.18 -45.62
N GLN A 614 14.35 -50.87 -45.25
CA GLN A 614 13.83 -51.97 -46.03
C GLN A 614 12.81 -51.41 -47.02
N PRO A 615 12.96 -51.70 -48.34
CA PRO A 615 11.89 -51.44 -49.28
C PRO A 615 10.90 -52.59 -49.14
N SER A 616 9.72 -52.35 -48.58
CA SER A 616 8.61 -53.27 -48.82
C SER A 616 7.28 -52.56 -48.84
N LYS A 617 6.62 -52.79 -49.97
CA LYS A 617 5.21 -52.54 -50.26
C LYS A 617 4.30 -53.17 -49.21
N ASN A 618 3.09 -52.62 -49.14
CA ASN A 618 1.85 -53.09 -48.52
C ASN A 618 1.46 -52.51 -47.16
N TYR A 619 0.19 -52.12 -47.13
CA TYR A 619 -0.48 -51.17 -46.24
C TYR A 619 -0.87 -51.74 -44.86
N HIS A 620 -1.15 -50.79 -43.94
CA HIS A 620 -1.94 -50.88 -42.69
C HIS A 620 -1.26 -50.90 -41.30
N VAL A 621 -0.03 -50.40 -41.17
CA VAL A 621 0.46 -49.92 -39.85
C VAL A 621 1.16 -48.58 -40.03
N PRO A 622 0.76 -47.49 -39.31
CA PRO A 622 1.52 -46.25 -39.34
C PRO A 622 2.95 -46.52 -38.86
N ARG A 623 3.95 -46.16 -39.67
CA ARG A 623 5.41 -46.32 -39.44
C ARG A 623 5.83 -46.00 -37.99
N ASP A 624 5.12 -45.04 -37.44
CA ASP A 624 5.24 -44.34 -36.18
C ASP A 624 4.87 -45.15 -34.92
N TRP A 625 3.89 -46.05 -35.02
CA TRP A 625 3.51 -46.94 -33.91
C TRP A 625 4.50 -48.09 -33.72
N GLY A 626 5.12 -48.54 -34.83
CA GLY A 626 6.17 -49.57 -34.81
C GLY A 626 7.40 -49.12 -34.03
N ILE A 627 7.79 -47.85 -34.18
CA ILE A 627 8.94 -47.25 -33.48
C ILE A 627 8.67 -47.21 -31.97
N SER A 628 7.52 -46.71 -31.52
CA SER A 628 7.19 -46.61 -30.09
C SER A 628 7.13 -47.98 -29.38
N LYS A 629 6.56 -48.98 -30.04
CA LYS A 629 6.54 -50.36 -29.53
C LYS A 629 7.94 -50.96 -29.50
N GLU A 630 8.74 -50.75 -30.54
CA GLU A 630 10.11 -51.24 -30.61
C GLU A 630 11.03 -50.59 -29.56
N VAL A 631 10.90 -49.29 -29.31
CA VAL A 631 11.63 -48.59 -28.24
C VAL A 631 11.25 -49.16 -26.87
N ARG A 632 9.95 -49.39 -26.61
CA ARG A 632 9.46 -49.98 -25.37
C ARG A 632 9.98 -51.40 -25.17
N ASP A 633 9.90 -52.22 -26.21
CA ASP A 633 10.35 -53.62 -26.17
C ASP A 633 11.88 -53.70 -25.98
N ARG A 634 12.65 -52.81 -26.61
CA ARG A 634 14.10 -52.69 -26.40
C ARG A 634 14.43 -52.26 -24.98
N THR A 635 13.75 -51.26 -24.43
CA THR A 635 13.98 -50.80 -23.05
C THR A 635 13.60 -51.87 -22.03
N THR A 636 12.53 -52.64 -22.28
CA THR A 636 12.12 -53.77 -21.44
C THR A 636 13.18 -54.87 -21.44
N ARG A 637 13.69 -55.26 -22.63
CA ARG A 637 14.79 -56.23 -22.76
C ARG A 637 16.09 -55.75 -22.11
N LEU A 638 16.35 -54.44 -22.12
CA LEU A 638 17.52 -53.87 -21.45
C LEU A 638 17.35 -53.90 -19.93
N PHE A 639 16.17 -53.58 -19.42
CA PHE A 639 15.85 -53.65 -18.01
C PHE A 639 15.99 -55.08 -17.45
N GLU A 640 15.54 -56.09 -18.20
CA GLU A 640 15.68 -57.51 -17.85
C GLU A 640 17.13 -57.99 -17.80
N LYS A 641 18.08 -57.26 -18.41
CA LYS A 641 19.52 -57.58 -18.40
C LYS A 641 20.29 -56.90 -17.28
N LEU A 642 19.69 -55.96 -16.54
CA LEU A 642 20.34 -55.27 -15.43
C LEU A 642 20.51 -56.17 -14.20
N LEU A 643 21.46 -55.85 -13.31
CA LEU A 643 21.62 -56.60 -12.07
C LEU A 643 20.38 -56.44 -11.15
N PRO A 644 20.06 -57.42 -10.28
CA PRO A 644 18.92 -57.33 -9.37
C PRO A 644 18.91 -56.06 -8.50
N ALA A 645 20.08 -55.62 -8.02
CA ALA A 645 20.23 -54.40 -7.23
C ALA A 645 19.92 -53.12 -8.05
N GLU A 646 20.23 -53.12 -9.34
CA GLU A 646 19.97 -51.99 -10.24
C GLU A 646 18.50 -51.91 -10.64
N ARG A 647 17.85 -53.06 -10.83
CA ARG A 647 16.40 -53.12 -11.05
C ARG A 647 15.63 -52.62 -9.83
N LEU A 648 16.08 -53.00 -8.63
CA LEU A 648 15.51 -52.51 -7.38
C LEU A 648 15.66 -50.99 -7.26
N HIS A 649 16.84 -50.45 -7.56
CA HIS A 649 17.10 -49.00 -7.56
C HIS A 649 16.15 -48.24 -8.50
N LEU A 650 15.96 -48.74 -9.73
CA LEU A 650 15.05 -48.12 -10.71
C LEU A 650 13.57 -48.24 -10.32
N SER A 651 13.18 -49.27 -9.56
CA SER A 651 11.81 -49.46 -9.08
C SER A 651 11.43 -48.60 -7.86
N ILE A 652 12.42 -48.00 -7.18
CA ILE A 652 12.21 -47.09 -6.03
C ILE A 652 12.01 -45.64 -6.48
N LEU A 653 12.34 -45.32 -7.74
CA LEU A 653 12.19 -43.97 -8.28
C LEU A 653 10.70 -43.57 -8.39
N PRO A 654 10.38 -42.28 -8.18
CA PRO A 654 9.00 -41.80 -8.12
C PRO A 654 8.25 -42.00 -9.45
N ASP A 655 6.93 -42.20 -9.37
CA ASP A 655 5.94 -42.15 -10.47
C ASP A 655 6.10 -43.12 -11.68
N ALA A 656 6.91 -44.19 -11.57
CA ALA A 656 7.24 -45.04 -12.72
C ALA A 656 7.57 -46.51 -12.38
N ASP A 657 7.13 -47.46 -13.23
CA ASP A 657 7.63 -48.85 -13.21
C ASP A 657 9.12 -48.90 -13.60
N GLY A 658 9.88 -49.90 -13.15
CA GLY A 658 11.35 -49.95 -13.37
C GLY A 658 11.81 -49.79 -14.83
N THR A 659 11.03 -50.25 -15.81
CA THR A 659 11.30 -50.04 -17.25
C THR A 659 11.08 -48.59 -17.70
N ARG A 660 10.10 -47.89 -17.12
CA ARG A 660 9.83 -46.48 -17.36
C ARG A 660 10.90 -45.60 -16.72
N SER A 661 11.32 -45.94 -15.50
CA SER A 661 12.42 -45.27 -14.83
C SER A 661 13.71 -45.37 -15.64
N LEU A 662 14.02 -46.54 -16.22
CA LEU A 662 15.17 -46.73 -17.12
C LEU A 662 15.09 -45.82 -18.36
N PHE A 663 13.90 -45.71 -18.97
CA PHE A 663 13.67 -44.83 -20.12
C PHE A 663 13.89 -43.37 -19.76
N LEU A 664 13.29 -42.92 -18.64
CA LEU A 664 13.42 -41.55 -18.14
C LEU A 664 14.88 -41.22 -17.80
N CYS A 665 15.63 -42.13 -17.19
CA CYS A 665 17.05 -41.91 -16.92
C CYS A 665 17.87 -41.69 -18.20
N ARG A 666 17.63 -42.49 -19.25
CA ARG A 666 18.31 -42.31 -20.54
C ARG A 666 17.90 -41.03 -21.23
N GLY A 667 16.59 -40.71 -21.22
CA GLY A 667 16.04 -39.50 -21.82
C GLY A 667 16.53 -38.22 -21.15
N HIS A 668 16.55 -38.19 -19.81
CA HIS A 668 16.94 -37.01 -19.03
C HIS A 668 18.45 -36.75 -19.12
N ILE A 669 19.30 -37.78 -19.20
CA ILE A 669 20.74 -37.59 -19.44
C ILE A 669 20.99 -37.01 -20.84
N HIS A 670 20.23 -37.46 -21.85
CA HIS A 670 20.33 -36.90 -23.19
C HIS A 670 19.84 -35.44 -23.26
N LEU A 671 18.78 -35.10 -22.53
CA LEU A 671 18.31 -33.72 -22.36
C LEU A 671 19.33 -32.85 -21.60
N LEU A 672 20.01 -33.40 -20.60
CA LEU A 672 21.09 -32.70 -19.89
C LEU A 672 22.28 -32.41 -20.81
N ILE A 673 22.65 -33.34 -21.70
CA ILE A 673 23.70 -33.13 -22.70
C ILE A 673 23.31 -32.00 -23.65
N ALA A 674 22.06 -31.98 -24.12
CA ALA A 674 21.53 -30.90 -24.94
C ALA A 674 21.51 -29.55 -24.19
N LEU A 675 21.24 -29.55 -22.87
CA LEU A 675 21.30 -28.35 -22.02
C LEU A 675 22.72 -27.80 -21.94
N LEU A 676 23.73 -28.67 -21.82
CA LEU A 676 25.11 -28.26 -21.60
C LEU A 676 25.79 -27.66 -22.83
N GLY A 677 25.37 -28.03 -24.04
CA GLY A 677 25.94 -27.54 -25.29
C GLY A 677 26.05 -26.00 -25.35
N PRO A 678 24.95 -25.24 -25.20
CA PRO A 678 24.98 -23.78 -25.23
C PRO A 678 25.74 -23.10 -24.08
N PHE A 679 25.96 -23.79 -22.96
CA PHE A 679 26.60 -23.25 -21.76
C PHE A 679 28.13 -23.46 -21.70
N CYS A 680 28.73 -24.01 -22.75
CA CYS A 680 30.19 -24.19 -22.83
C CYS A 680 30.98 -22.86 -22.88
N ALA A 681 30.31 -21.74 -23.18
CA ALA A 681 30.87 -20.39 -23.13
C ALA A 681 29.97 -19.47 -22.28
N LEU A 682 30.26 -19.42 -20.98
CA LEU A 682 29.55 -18.62 -19.98
C LEU A 682 30.13 -17.22 -19.90
N SER A 683 29.24 -16.22 -19.89
CA SER A 683 29.53 -14.79 -19.80
C SER A 683 28.82 -14.17 -18.59
N ARG A 684 29.26 -12.97 -18.17
CA ARG A 684 28.70 -12.24 -17.03
C ARG A 684 27.21 -11.90 -17.17
N GLU A 685 26.66 -11.93 -18.39
CA GLU A 685 25.24 -11.65 -18.68
C GLU A 685 24.33 -12.90 -18.53
N ASP A 686 24.88 -14.07 -18.22
CA ASP A 686 24.13 -15.34 -18.16
C ASP A 686 23.50 -15.68 -16.80
N GLU A 687 23.62 -14.80 -15.79
CA GLU A 687 23.21 -15.06 -14.40
C GLU A 687 21.74 -15.52 -14.29
N ASN A 688 20.83 -14.78 -14.92
CA ASN A 688 19.40 -15.12 -14.92
C ASN A 688 19.09 -16.41 -15.69
N VAL A 689 19.93 -16.80 -16.66
CA VAL A 689 19.75 -18.02 -17.46
C VAL A 689 20.21 -19.25 -16.69
N LEU A 690 21.25 -19.09 -15.85
CA LEU A 690 21.72 -20.14 -14.94
C LEU A 690 20.66 -20.50 -13.90
N VAL A 691 19.85 -19.54 -13.45
CA VAL A 691 18.67 -19.81 -12.58
C VAL A 691 17.71 -20.77 -13.29
N LEU A 692 17.30 -20.45 -14.52
CA LEU A 692 16.41 -21.31 -15.32
C LEU A 692 17.03 -22.68 -15.61
N ALA A 693 18.33 -22.74 -15.89
CA ALA A 693 19.04 -24.00 -16.12
C ALA A 693 19.06 -24.87 -14.85
N ASN A 694 19.30 -24.27 -13.68
CA ASN A 694 19.24 -24.96 -12.39
C ASN A 694 17.84 -25.50 -12.09
N ASP A 695 16.79 -24.73 -12.41
CA ASP A 695 15.41 -25.17 -12.24
C ASP A 695 15.05 -26.30 -13.20
N ALA A 696 15.51 -26.24 -14.46
CA ALA A 696 15.36 -27.33 -15.42
C ALA A 696 16.03 -28.62 -14.90
N ILE A 697 17.26 -28.51 -14.38
CA ILE A 697 18.00 -29.64 -13.78
C ILE A 697 17.29 -30.17 -12.53
N THR A 698 16.71 -29.31 -11.70
CA THR A 698 15.92 -29.71 -10.52
C THR A 698 14.76 -30.61 -10.91
N ASN A 699 14.06 -30.27 -11.98
CA ASN A 699 12.94 -31.07 -12.50
C ASN A 699 13.39 -32.42 -13.08
N MET A 700 14.62 -32.51 -13.59
CA MET A 700 15.21 -33.75 -14.09
C MET A 700 15.83 -34.64 -12.99
N LEU A 701 16.21 -34.05 -11.84
CA LEU A 701 17.07 -34.63 -10.80
C LEU A 701 16.70 -36.06 -10.35
N PRO A 702 15.42 -36.45 -10.16
CA PRO A 702 15.07 -37.81 -9.75
C PRO A 702 15.56 -38.90 -10.72
N TYR A 703 15.75 -38.56 -12.00
CA TYR A 703 16.15 -39.51 -13.03
C TYR A 703 17.53 -39.22 -13.63
N LEU A 704 18.29 -38.24 -13.10
CA LEU A 704 19.65 -37.93 -13.56
C LEU A 704 20.68 -38.93 -13.01
N ASP A 705 20.64 -40.17 -13.51
CA ASP A 705 21.61 -41.22 -13.23
C ASP A 705 22.29 -41.68 -14.52
N ALA A 706 23.54 -41.24 -14.70
CA ALA A 706 24.36 -41.53 -15.86
C ALA A 706 24.78 -43.01 -15.94
N ARG A 707 24.64 -43.80 -14.88
CA ARG A 707 24.93 -45.25 -14.93
C ARG A 707 24.10 -45.97 -15.98
N PHE A 708 22.86 -45.52 -16.17
CA PHE A 708 21.87 -46.16 -17.02
C PHE A 708 21.83 -45.61 -18.46
N SER A 709 22.60 -44.54 -18.75
CA SER A 709 22.76 -43.99 -20.10
C SER A 709 23.75 -44.79 -20.95
N CYS A 710 23.79 -44.54 -22.27
CA CYS A 710 24.74 -45.23 -23.14
C CYS A 710 26.17 -44.68 -22.98
N ARG A 711 27.15 -45.50 -23.38
CA ARG A 711 28.56 -45.12 -23.38
C ARG A 711 28.86 -43.83 -24.15
N ARG A 712 28.14 -43.60 -25.25
CA ARG A 712 28.25 -42.37 -26.05
C ARG A 712 27.81 -41.14 -25.25
N ASP A 713 26.62 -41.20 -24.65
CA ASP A 713 26.06 -40.12 -23.83
C ASP A 713 26.96 -39.87 -22.60
N GLN A 714 27.46 -40.92 -21.94
CA GLN A 714 28.41 -40.78 -20.83
C GLN A 714 29.71 -40.08 -21.26
N ARG A 715 30.27 -40.43 -22.43
CA ARG A 715 31.47 -39.76 -22.96
C ARG A 715 31.20 -38.30 -23.30
N GLN A 716 30.10 -38.00 -24.01
CA GLN A 716 29.72 -36.63 -24.36
C GLN A 716 29.48 -35.76 -23.12
N LEU A 717 28.83 -36.32 -22.09
CA LEU A 717 28.63 -35.64 -20.81
C LEU A 717 29.97 -35.28 -20.14
N VAL A 718 30.93 -36.22 -20.10
CA VAL A 718 32.26 -35.96 -19.53
C VAL A 718 33.01 -34.90 -20.31
N ASP A 719 32.99 -34.96 -21.64
CA ASP A 719 33.68 -34.00 -22.50
C ASP A 719 33.08 -32.58 -22.35
N LEU A 720 31.75 -32.45 -22.34
CA LEU A 720 31.07 -31.17 -22.14
C LEU A 720 31.30 -30.60 -20.74
N CYS A 721 31.19 -31.43 -19.69
CA CYS A 721 31.47 -30.97 -18.34
C CYS A 721 32.93 -30.52 -18.18
N LYS A 722 33.88 -31.20 -18.81
CA LYS A 722 35.28 -30.78 -18.83
C LYS A 722 35.44 -29.40 -19.47
N THR A 723 34.79 -29.16 -20.62
CA THR A 723 34.82 -27.82 -21.26
C THR A 723 34.18 -26.73 -20.41
N VAL A 724 33.13 -27.05 -19.64
CA VAL A 724 32.47 -26.12 -18.71
C VAL A 724 33.39 -25.80 -17.52
N PHE A 725 34.13 -26.78 -16.99
CA PHE A 725 35.02 -26.58 -15.84
C PHE A 725 36.37 -25.93 -16.20
N ASP A 726 36.85 -26.11 -17.43
CA ASP A 726 38.13 -25.59 -17.93
C ASP A 726 38.05 -24.14 -18.45
N SER A 727 36.87 -23.52 -18.51
CA SER A 727 36.67 -22.19 -19.11
C SER A 727 37.18 -21.05 -18.20
N PRO A 728 38.06 -20.14 -18.69
CA PRO A 728 38.74 -19.11 -17.88
C PRO A 728 37.80 -18.02 -17.34
N GLU A 729 36.64 -17.80 -17.96
CA GLU A 729 35.65 -16.81 -17.49
C GLU A 729 34.91 -17.29 -16.22
N HIS A 730 34.93 -18.59 -15.91
CA HIS A 730 34.31 -19.16 -14.71
C HIS A 730 35.01 -18.78 -13.40
N GLU A 731 36.31 -18.45 -13.41
CA GLU A 731 37.01 -17.97 -12.21
C GLU A 731 36.37 -16.68 -11.66
N SER A 732 35.83 -15.83 -12.55
CA SER A 732 35.15 -14.58 -12.18
C SER A 732 33.73 -14.78 -11.63
N MET A 733 33.06 -15.90 -11.98
CA MET A 733 31.68 -16.25 -11.60
C MET A 733 31.61 -17.28 -10.46
N ALA A 734 32.73 -17.94 -10.13
CA ALA A 734 32.84 -19.02 -9.13
C ALA A 734 32.39 -18.64 -7.71
N GLY A 735 32.40 -17.34 -7.37
CA GLY A 735 31.95 -16.84 -6.07
C GLY A 735 30.43 -16.68 -5.92
N ARG A 736 29.63 -16.86 -6.99
CA ARG A 736 28.18 -16.65 -6.97
C ARG A 736 27.38 -17.93 -6.66
N PRO A 737 26.26 -17.83 -5.94
CA PRO A 737 25.51 -19.00 -5.44
C PRO A 737 24.84 -19.82 -6.55
N GLU A 738 24.33 -19.23 -7.63
CA GLU A 738 23.66 -19.97 -8.71
C GLU A 738 24.64 -20.81 -9.52
N CYS A 739 25.81 -20.25 -9.85
CA CYS A 739 26.88 -20.95 -10.57
C CYS A 739 27.43 -22.12 -9.73
N ARG A 740 27.61 -21.92 -8.42
CA ARG A 740 28.02 -22.99 -7.50
C ARG A 740 27.01 -24.13 -7.46
N THR A 741 25.72 -23.80 -7.35
CA THR A 741 24.64 -24.80 -7.34
C THR A 741 24.58 -25.61 -8.64
N PHE A 742 24.82 -24.94 -9.77
CA PHE A 742 24.88 -25.58 -11.09
C PHE A 742 26.03 -26.58 -11.18
N ILE A 743 27.23 -26.18 -10.75
CA ILE A 743 28.42 -27.05 -10.72
C ILE A 743 28.23 -28.23 -9.78
N ASP A 744 27.71 -28.01 -8.56
CA ASP A 744 27.48 -29.07 -7.57
C ASP A 744 26.52 -30.15 -8.10
N ARG A 745 25.50 -29.76 -8.89
CA ARG A 745 24.57 -30.69 -9.54
C ARG A 745 25.25 -31.51 -10.63
N LEU A 746 26.07 -30.88 -11.47
CA LEU A 746 26.83 -31.59 -12.52
C LEU A 746 27.84 -32.57 -11.92
N LEU A 747 28.53 -32.19 -10.84
CA LEU A 747 29.42 -33.09 -10.08
C LEU A 747 28.65 -34.29 -9.51
N GLY A 748 27.42 -34.05 -9.04
CA GLY A 748 26.49 -35.10 -8.62
C GLY A 748 26.22 -36.11 -9.74
N VAL A 749 25.88 -35.66 -10.94
CA VAL A 749 25.60 -36.54 -12.09
C VAL A 749 26.86 -37.25 -12.57
N LEU A 750 28.01 -36.58 -12.67
CA LEU A 750 29.28 -37.20 -13.05
C LEU A 750 29.69 -38.33 -12.08
N SER A 751 29.35 -38.19 -10.79
CA SER A 751 29.60 -39.25 -9.79
C SER A 751 28.79 -40.53 -10.03
N THR A 752 27.75 -40.47 -10.84
CA THR A 752 26.88 -41.61 -11.16
C THR A 752 27.38 -42.47 -12.32
N ILE A 753 28.37 -41.99 -13.10
CA ILE A 753 28.97 -42.73 -14.24
C ILE A 753 29.37 -44.15 -13.81
N GLY A 754 29.07 -45.10 -14.69
CA GLY A 754 29.22 -46.53 -14.46
C GLY A 754 30.21 -47.23 -15.40
N ASP A 755 30.54 -46.65 -16.56
CA ASP A 755 31.48 -47.27 -17.51
C ASP A 755 32.92 -47.21 -16.98
N PRO A 756 33.58 -48.35 -16.72
CA PRO A 756 34.95 -48.43 -16.20
C PRO A 756 35.96 -47.65 -17.07
N CYS A 757 35.77 -47.63 -18.39
CA CYS A 757 36.68 -46.94 -19.31
C CYS A 757 36.55 -45.41 -19.27
N LEU A 758 35.47 -44.88 -18.70
CA LEU A 758 35.19 -43.45 -18.60
C LEU A 758 35.37 -42.92 -17.17
N LEU A 759 35.60 -43.79 -16.18
CA LEU A 759 35.81 -43.40 -14.79
C LEU A 759 37.07 -42.51 -14.63
N ASP A 760 38.15 -42.81 -15.35
CA ASP A 760 39.38 -41.99 -15.33
C ASP A 760 39.15 -40.62 -15.96
N ALA A 761 38.42 -40.56 -17.09
CA ALA A 761 38.06 -39.30 -17.74
C ALA A 761 37.12 -38.45 -16.88
N ALA A 762 36.13 -39.07 -16.23
CA ALA A 762 35.24 -38.42 -15.28
C ALA A 762 35.98 -37.89 -14.05
N ARG A 763 36.93 -38.67 -13.50
CA ARG A 763 37.79 -38.27 -12.38
C ARG A 763 38.67 -37.08 -12.75
N CYS A 764 39.24 -37.05 -13.96
CA CYS A 764 40.00 -35.92 -14.47
C CYS A 764 39.13 -34.66 -14.62
N ALA A 765 37.91 -34.78 -15.15
CA ALA A 765 36.97 -33.65 -15.27
C ALA A 765 36.55 -33.10 -13.89
N ILE A 766 36.26 -33.97 -12.92
CA ILE A 766 35.96 -33.58 -11.54
C ILE A 766 37.19 -32.95 -10.86
N GLY A 767 38.39 -33.44 -11.17
CA GLY A 767 39.66 -32.90 -10.68
C GLY A 767 39.96 -31.49 -11.21
N ALA A 768 39.61 -31.19 -12.47
CA ALA A 768 39.72 -29.84 -13.03
C ALA A 768 38.84 -28.83 -12.28
N ALA A 769 37.62 -29.24 -11.89
CA ALA A 769 36.74 -28.40 -11.06
C ALA A 769 37.36 -28.09 -9.68
N ARG A 770 38.20 -28.97 -9.12
CA ARG A 770 38.90 -28.76 -7.83
C ARG A 770 39.96 -27.66 -7.88
N VAL A 771 40.65 -27.52 -9.02
CA VAL A 771 41.72 -26.53 -9.20
C VAL A 771 41.15 -25.11 -9.33
N ASN A 772 40.00 -24.99 -10.02
CA ASN A 772 39.39 -23.69 -10.34
C ASN A 772 38.33 -23.24 -9.31
N HIS A 773 37.72 -24.16 -8.54
CA HIS A 773 36.68 -23.86 -7.55
C HIS A 773 37.07 -24.38 -6.14
N LYS A 774 37.54 -23.47 -5.26
CA LYS A 774 38.00 -23.75 -3.87
C LYS A 774 36.89 -24.20 -2.89
N HIS A 775 36.16 -25.27 -3.17
CA HIS A 775 35.15 -25.82 -2.25
C HIS A 775 35.31 -27.32 -2.02
N ASP A 776 35.97 -27.65 -0.90
CA ASP A 776 36.45 -28.99 -0.52
C ASP A 776 35.37 -30.01 -0.05
N GLY A 777 34.09 -29.66 -0.06
CA GLY A 777 33.03 -30.58 0.43
C GLY A 777 32.47 -31.53 -0.64
N HIS A 778 31.80 -30.96 -1.65
CA HIS A 778 31.07 -31.72 -2.67
C HIS A 778 31.96 -32.34 -3.74
N VAL A 779 33.04 -31.66 -4.14
CA VAL A 779 34.04 -32.19 -5.06
C VAL A 779 34.71 -33.42 -4.47
N ASN A 780 35.12 -33.37 -3.19
CA ASN A 780 35.71 -34.50 -2.49
C ASN A 780 34.70 -35.65 -2.31
N ALA A 781 33.43 -35.36 -2.01
CA ALA A 781 32.39 -36.39 -1.95
C ALA A 781 32.13 -37.06 -3.31
N ALA A 782 32.14 -36.30 -4.41
CA ALA A 782 31.99 -36.82 -5.77
C ALA A 782 33.20 -37.67 -6.19
N LEU A 783 34.42 -37.20 -5.92
CA LEU A 783 35.66 -37.97 -6.14
C LEU A 783 35.63 -39.28 -5.33
N LEU A 784 35.22 -39.24 -4.07
CA LEU A 784 35.18 -40.42 -3.20
C LEU A 784 34.13 -41.44 -3.67
N LYS A 785 33.00 -40.98 -4.24
CA LYS A 785 32.00 -41.86 -4.88
C LYS A 785 32.50 -42.50 -6.16
N VAL A 786 33.21 -41.77 -7.03
CA VAL A 786 33.80 -42.30 -8.26
C VAL A 786 34.93 -43.28 -7.94
N SER A 787 35.82 -42.93 -7.01
CA SER A 787 36.90 -43.80 -6.56
C SER A 787 36.39 -45.09 -5.94
N LYS A 788 35.35 -45.06 -5.09
CA LYS A 788 34.73 -46.28 -4.54
C LYS A 788 34.21 -47.26 -5.62
N LYS A 789 33.82 -46.77 -6.79
CA LYS A 789 33.37 -47.62 -7.91
C LYS A 789 34.54 -48.14 -8.76
N TYR A 790 35.60 -47.34 -8.89
CA TYR A 790 36.84 -47.72 -9.58
C TYR A 790 37.54 -48.87 -8.85
N LEU A 791 37.47 -48.86 -7.52
CA LEU A 791 38.07 -49.84 -6.65
C LEU A 791 37.14 -51.03 -6.38
N GLN A 792 37.11 -52.00 -7.29
CA GLN A 792 36.50 -53.31 -7.05
C GLN A 792 37.41 -54.29 -6.28
N SER A 793 38.61 -53.87 -5.83
CA SER A 793 39.48 -54.65 -4.96
C SER A 793 39.72 -53.94 -3.60
N PRO A 794 39.69 -54.66 -2.46
CA PRO A 794 39.90 -54.07 -1.13
C PRO A 794 41.33 -53.54 -0.90
N LEU A 795 42.31 -53.96 -1.71
CA LEU A 795 43.71 -53.55 -1.62
C LEU A 795 43.93 -52.12 -2.15
N ASP A 796 43.22 -51.74 -3.20
CA ASP A 796 43.37 -50.40 -3.77
C ASP A 796 42.81 -49.32 -2.81
N LEU A 797 41.85 -49.67 -1.93
CA LEU A 797 41.11 -48.70 -1.09
C LEU A 797 42.00 -48.17 0.03
N LEU A 798 42.90 -49.02 0.51
CA LEU A 798 43.94 -48.67 1.48
C LEU A 798 45.00 -47.75 0.85
N VAL A 799 45.40 -47.99 -0.40
CA VAL A 799 46.35 -47.11 -1.12
C VAL A 799 45.75 -45.73 -1.39
N PHE A 800 44.45 -45.66 -1.71
CA PHE A 800 43.75 -44.40 -1.95
C PHE A 800 43.53 -43.58 -0.66
N ILE A 801 43.21 -44.21 0.46
CA ILE A 801 43.11 -43.54 1.77
C ILE A 801 44.48 -43.01 2.20
N TYR A 802 45.57 -43.74 1.94
CA TYR A 802 46.93 -43.31 2.23
C TYR A 802 47.34 -42.06 1.43
N HIS A 803 46.88 -41.93 0.18
CA HIS A 803 47.19 -40.78 -0.67
C HIS A 803 46.33 -39.53 -0.42
N ILE A 804 45.16 -39.66 0.24
CA ILE A 804 44.34 -38.51 0.64
C ILE A 804 44.86 -37.84 1.93
N HIS A 805 45.67 -38.56 2.72
CA HIS A 805 46.26 -38.04 3.95
C HIS A 805 47.70 -37.47 3.79
N SER A 806 48.27 -37.56 2.59
CA SER A 806 49.47 -36.79 2.18
C SER A 806 49.06 -35.60 1.34
#